data_AF-A0A8I2AJF0-F1
#
_entry.id   AF-A0A8I2AJF0-F1
#
_cell.length_a   1.000
_cell.length_b   1.000
_cell.length_c   1.000
_cell.angle_alpha   90.00
_cell.angle_beta   90.00
_cell.angle_gamma   90.00
#
_symmetry.space_group_name_H-M   'P 1'
#
loop_
_entity.id
_entity.type
_entity.pdbx_description
1 polymer ?
#
loop_
_entity_poly.entity_id
_entity_poly.type
_entity_poly.pdbx_seq_one_letter_code
_entity_poly.pdbx_strand_id
1 'polypeptide(L)'
;MTTQPLAQDTHLGNNLDAIRIVAATTVLFTHHYALTGQKEPSFFGTHSFGGLAVTVFFIISGYLVNASWQRDPHLLRFALRRVLRILPALAVVLVLTAYGLGTLVTKLPAMEYVTHRATADYLQGIWMKIHFVLPGVFEGNPYRHIVNGSLWTIPIEVRCYIVLGLMGVLGLLKYRPVLLLSVMFYMVWFLARSNADVTGAVNYTRELGAFFLAGAALYTLEPYWRRRPATWAAVIAVAFAIAWAVDWRHTALLIGLPFLIVFVGTNSTPVIRHAGRWGDPSYGIYLYAFPIQQAVIHYAWPQAGFTGTLGLALVLTVAAAYASWHCIEKPALAFKPHKSDNPLLRTETYSMAFQRILARPGAVTMVTVLLLACGALLRFHHLGDFSFWDDELFSVSNVVRAGPWNGPLLPERSMAQLEISDSFWTWKLADPHPPLYEMLLVPWIALWGMSEFAIRSLSAAFGILTMLSALALPRSITPPTRLVYLMLLATSGCLLIYSQEARNYALSACLCAWMLVCLLRDMEYAPERLKEGRVSIVLLILGGMLAFTHYYGLVFACSIAFYLLTQVRSVASFVRLSWRWLAALAATFVYIGLGWVGILTKLNAAPPEPLSFAMSFKRNVLGLLRDFYPAAVGTTAFWVFMLLGLIGVFAYLHKRPSPSLRTAILMLAGVLLLFFVVQVIGTRRAEFIHERYMIFMVPGCLLLVALFTQLPGWPKVAAGLLVIALVPAGLRVWQQSPRPMGYGDWRGGAALVSHLYRPGDVILVPMDQPVMMAYFQHYLKDHIPMAELERNMVGGRPIATLVEQVRQRERRPNRIIIFSHYAFRNSANAVLHQLQTELHCKPGPLQSAQTLHVIEVTCNESTAVTQ
;
A
#
# COMPACT_ATOMS: atom_id res chain seq x y z
N MET A 1 -54.77 7.28 17.20
CA MET A 1 -54.09 6.95 18.46
C MET A 1 -53.01 5.93 18.16
N THR A 2 -51.81 6.39 17.86
CA THR A 2 -50.62 5.59 17.55
C THR A 2 -49.92 5.25 18.85
N THR A 3 -50.11 4.03 19.33
CA THR A 3 -49.42 3.49 20.51
C THR A 3 -47.92 3.41 20.21
N GLN A 4 -47.17 4.35 20.80
CA GLN A 4 -45.73 4.20 20.98
C GLN A 4 -45.48 2.91 21.78
N PRO A 5 -44.56 2.02 21.36
CA PRO A 5 -44.08 1.00 22.27
C PRO A 5 -43.23 1.71 23.32
N LEU A 6 -43.74 1.68 24.56
CA LEU A 6 -43.07 2.14 25.78
C LEU A 6 -41.62 1.66 25.82
N ALA A 7 -40.73 2.61 26.09
CA ALA A 7 -39.42 2.34 26.63
C ALA A 7 -39.58 1.67 27.99
N GLN A 8 -39.46 0.34 28.03
CA GLN A 8 -39.25 -0.42 29.25
C GLN A 8 -38.02 -1.31 29.06
N ASP A 9 -37.04 -1.08 29.93
CA ASP A 9 -35.95 -1.98 30.25
C ASP A 9 -36.50 -3.39 30.50
N THR A 10 -36.39 -4.25 29.50
CA THR A 10 -36.65 -5.67 29.65
C THR A 10 -35.34 -6.40 29.46
N HIS A 11 -34.64 -6.62 30.58
CA HIS A 11 -33.83 -7.81 30.79
C HIS A 11 -34.75 -9.06 30.76
N LEU A 12 -35.45 -9.29 29.64
CA LEU A 12 -36.00 -10.61 29.35
C LEU A 12 -34.78 -11.50 29.07
N GLY A 13 -34.33 -12.22 30.09
CA GLY A 13 -33.07 -12.97 30.09
C GLY A 13 -33.00 -13.93 28.90
N ASN A 14 -31.87 -13.91 28.21
CA ASN A 14 -31.53 -14.86 27.15
C ASN A 14 -30.38 -15.76 27.61
N ASN A 15 -30.05 -16.77 26.82
CA ASN A 15 -29.02 -17.75 27.18
C ASN A 15 -27.60 -17.34 26.72
N LEU A 16 -27.42 -16.15 26.11
CA LEU A 16 -26.13 -15.75 25.52
C LEU A 16 -25.01 -15.65 26.55
N ASP A 17 -25.31 -15.16 27.75
CA ASP A 17 -24.31 -15.02 28.82
C ASP A 17 -23.84 -16.41 29.30
N ALA A 18 -24.76 -17.37 29.44
CA ALA A 18 -24.41 -18.74 29.78
C ALA A 18 -23.53 -19.40 28.72
N ILE A 19 -23.89 -19.26 27.44
CA ILE A 19 -23.11 -19.83 26.33
C ILE A 19 -21.68 -19.26 26.31
N ARG A 20 -21.53 -17.95 26.56
CA ARG A 20 -20.22 -17.30 26.63
C ARG A 20 -19.37 -17.79 27.80
N ILE A 21 -19.96 -17.97 28.99
CA ILE A 21 -19.26 -18.50 30.16
C ILE A 21 -18.81 -19.94 29.89
N VAL A 22 -19.68 -20.78 29.32
CA VAL A 22 -19.33 -22.14 28.92
C VAL A 22 -18.20 -22.12 27.89
N ALA A 23 -18.30 -21.28 26.85
CA ALA A 23 -17.24 -21.16 25.85
C ALA A 23 -15.89 -20.71 26.46
N ALA A 24 -15.87 -19.68 27.32
CA ALA A 24 -14.65 -19.23 27.99
C ALA A 24 -14.02 -20.34 28.86
N THR A 25 -14.85 -21.09 29.58
CA THR A 25 -14.40 -22.20 30.43
C THR A 25 -13.88 -23.36 29.58
N THR A 26 -14.51 -23.66 28.45
CA THR A 26 -14.03 -24.66 27.49
C THR A 26 -12.65 -24.28 26.94
N VAL A 27 -12.42 -23.01 26.61
CA VAL A 27 -11.09 -22.51 26.18
C VAL A 27 -10.03 -22.78 27.25
N LEU A 28 -10.32 -22.44 28.51
CA LEU A 28 -9.44 -22.71 29.65
C LEU A 28 -9.14 -24.21 29.78
N PHE A 29 -10.19 -25.05 29.78
CA PHE A 29 -10.06 -26.50 29.89
C PHE A 29 -9.16 -27.09 28.80
N THR A 30 -9.34 -26.65 27.55
CA THR A 30 -8.58 -27.19 26.42
C THR A 30 -7.14 -26.73 26.40
N HIS A 31 -6.88 -25.46 26.74
CA HIS A 31 -5.51 -24.96 26.84
C HIS A 31 -4.73 -25.69 27.93
N HIS A 32 -5.39 -26.18 28.99
CA HIS A 32 -4.71 -26.92 30.05
C HIS A 32 -4.02 -28.20 29.54
N TYR A 33 -4.58 -28.88 28.53
CA TYR A 33 -3.92 -29.99 27.85
C TYR A 33 -2.63 -29.55 27.18
N ALA A 34 -2.69 -28.52 26.32
CA ALA A 34 -1.50 -28.00 25.63
C ALA A 34 -0.43 -27.50 26.61
N LEU A 35 -0.84 -26.81 27.68
CA LEU A 35 0.06 -26.22 28.67
C LEU A 35 0.77 -27.26 29.54
N THR A 36 0.18 -28.43 29.72
CA THR A 36 0.78 -29.59 30.40
C THR A 36 1.52 -30.54 29.45
N GLY A 37 1.67 -30.17 28.17
CA GLY A 37 2.34 -30.98 27.15
C GLY A 37 1.52 -32.14 26.60
N GLN A 38 0.21 -32.15 26.84
CA GLN A 38 -0.71 -33.18 26.35
C GLN A 38 -1.42 -32.74 25.07
N LYS A 39 -1.91 -33.70 24.28
CA LYS A 39 -2.67 -33.43 23.06
C LYS A 39 -4.04 -32.86 23.42
N GLU A 40 -4.40 -31.71 22.83
CA GLU A 40 -5.72 -31.12 23.03
C GLU A 40 -6.82 -32.05 22.52
N PRO A 41 -7.95 -32.17 23.24
CA PRO A 41 -9.10 -32.91 22.74
C PRO A 41 -9.66 -32.21 21.50
N SER A 42 -9.90 -32.99 20.44
CA SER A 42 -10.43 -32.49 19.17
C SER A 42 -11.91 -32.82 19.00
N PHE A 43 -12.63 -31.92 18.34
CA PHE A 43 -14.02 -32.10 17.96
C PHE A 43 -14.07 -32.73 16.56
N PHE A 44 -14.34 -34.04 16.52
CA PHE A 44 -14.46 -34.83 15.27
C PHE A 44 -13.28 -34.66 14.29
N GLY A 45 -12.07 -34.40 14.80
CA GLY A 45 -10.85 -34.28 13.99
C GLY A 45 -10.70 -32.98 13.19
N THR A 46 -11.54 -31.97 13.41
CA THR A 46 -11.52 -30.68 12.67
C THR A 46 -10.85 -29.56 13.47
N HIS A 47 -11.50 -29.13 14.55
CA HIS A 47 -11.03 -28.11 15.47
C HIS A 47 -10.73 -28.71 16.83
N SER A 48 -9.83 -28.10 17.61
CA SER A 48 -9.82 -28.37 19.05
C SER A 48 -11.11 -27.81 19.68
N PHE A 49 -11.52 -28.35 20.83
CA PHE A 49 -12.68 -27.80 21.55
C PHE A 49 -12.49 -26.30 21.88
N GLY A 50 -11.24 -25.84 22.02
CA GLY A 50 -10.91 -24.42 22.20
C GLY A 50 -11.16 -23.60 20.93
N GLY A 51 -10.77 -24.11 19.76
CA GLY A 51 -11.07 -23.47 18.47
C GLY A 51 -12.58 -23.35 18.21
N LEU A 52 -13.36 -24.37 18.59
CA LEU A 52 -14.82 -24.34 18.52
C LEU A 52 -15.41 -23.26 19.46
N ALA A 53 -14.91 -23.18 20.70
CA ALA A 53 -15.37 -22.19 21.66
C ALA A 53 -15.06 -20.74 21.23
N VAL A 54 -13.90 -20.48 20.62
CA VAL A 54 -13.59 -19.19 20.00
C VAL A 54 -14.56 -18.88 18.87
N THR A 55 -14.88 -19.86 18.03
CA THR A 55 -15.87 -19.71 16.96
C THR A 55 -17.25 -19.29 17.48
N VAL A 56 -17.68 -19.85 18.62
CA VAL A 56 -18.93 -19.45 19.30
C VAL A 56 -18.93 -17.96 19.67
N PHE A 57 -17.81 -17.43 20.20
CA PHE A 57 -17.69 -15.99 20.48
C PHE A 57 -17.89 -15.15 19.22
N PHE A 58 -17.25 -15.51 18.10
CA PHE A 58 -17.38 -14.77 16.84
C PHE A 58 -18.81 -14.80 16.28
N ILE A 59 -19.51 -15.93 16.35
CA ILE A 59 -20.92 -16.04 15.95
C ILE A 59 -21.80 -15.07 16.77
N ILE A 60 -21.69 -15.14 18.09
CA ILE A 60 -22.48 -14.29 19.00
C ILE A 60 -22.14 -12.82 18.79
N SER A 61 -20.85 -12.53 18.63
CA SER A 61 -20.33 -11.18 18.38
C SER A 61 -20.90 -10.62 17.08
N GLY A 62 -20.89 -11.38 15.98
CA GLY A 62 -21.48 -10.98 14.70
C GLY A 62 -22.96 -10.61 14.79
N TYR A 63 -23.74 -11.46 15.48
CA TYR A 63 -25.16 -11.23 15.73
C TYR A 63 -25.41 -9.94 16.53
N LEU A 64 -24.76 -9.79 17.69
CA LEU A 64 -24.98 -8.64 18.59
C LEU A 64 -24.39 -7.33 18.08
N VAL A 65 -23.27 -7.38 17.37
CA VAL A 65 -22.62 -6.19 16.83
C VAL A 65 -23.46 -5.62 15.67
N ASN A 66 -24.01 -6.48 14.81
CA ASN A 66 -24.98 -6.04 13.80
C ASN A 66 -26.24 -5.45 14.45
N ALA A 67 -26.79 -6.12 15.46
CA ALA A 67 -27.94 -5.63 16.22
C ALA A 67 -27.70 -4.24 16.82
N SER A 68 -26.52 -4.04 17.41
CA SER A 68 -26.18 -2.76 18.01
C SER A 68 -25.97 -1.64 16.98
N TRP A 69 -25.51 -1.93 15.76
CA TRP A 69 -25.46 -0.92 14.69
C TRP A 69 -26.86 -0.54 14.23
N GLN A 70 -27.72 -1.54 14.00
CA GLN A 70 -29.08 -1.33 13.51
C GLN A 70 -29.94 -0.52 14.51
N ARG A 71 -29.70 -0.72 15.81
CA ARG A 71 -30.36 0.06 16.87
C ARG A 71 -29.90 1.52 16.94
N ASP A 72 -28.62 1.79 16.65
CA ASP A 72 -28.02 3.12 16.71
C ASP A 72 -26.89 3.28 15.68
N PRO A 73 -27.22 3.65 14.43
CA PRO A 73 -26.28 3.71 13.31
C PRO A 73 -25.41 4.99 13.36
N HIS A 74 -24.57 5.10 14.39
CA HIS A 74 -23.67 6.22 14.60
C HIS A 74 -22.25 5.74 14.88
N LEU A 75 -21.29 6.06 14.01
CA LEU A 75 -19.93 5.52 14.04
C LEU A 75 -19.20 5.75 15.37
N LEU A 76 -19.18 6.99 15.89
CA LEU A 76 -18.43 7.29 17.12
C LEU A 76 -18.99 6.52 18.34
N ARG A 77 -20.32 6.57 18.55
CA ARG A 77 -20.99 5.81 19.62
C ARG A 77 -20.81 4.31 19.43
N PHE A 78 -20.87 3.83 18.19
CA PHE A 78 -20.59 2.44 17.88
C PHE A 78 -19.18 2.05 18.31
N ALA A 79 -18.15 2.79 17.87
CA ALA A 79 -16.75 2.53 18.21
C ALA A 79 -16.49 2.61 19.72
N LEU A 80 -16.97 3.67 20.39
CA LEU A 80 -16.80 3.85 21.84
C LEU A 80 -17.37 2.68 22.64
N ARG A 81 -18.55 2.14 22.28
CA ARG A 81 -19.11 0.96 22.95
C ARG A 81 -18.21 -0.28 22.88
N ARG A 82 -17.39 -0.41 21.83
CA ARG A 82 -16.49 -1.56 21.63
C ARG A 82 -15.15 -1.32 22.30
N VAL A 83 -14.63 -0.10 22.21
CA VAL A 83 -13.44 0.32 22.97
C VAL A 83 -13.68 0.09 24.46
N LEU A 84 -14.81 0.55 25.01
CA LEU A 84 -15.16 0.34 26.42
C LEU A 84 -15.41 -1.13 26.78
N ARG A 85 -15.71 -2.00 25.80
CA ARG A 85 -15.92 -3.44 26.01
C ARG A 85 -14.62 -4.24 26.05
N ILE A 86 -13.64 -3.87 25.24
CA ILE A 86 -12.39 -4.62 25.04
C ILE A 86 -11.22 -3.99 25.80
N LEU A 87 -10.96 -2.70 25.56
CA LEU A 87 -9.67 -2.09 25.87
C LEU A 87 -9.34 -2.03 27.38
N PRO A 88 -10.27 -1.67 28.29
CA PRO A 88 -9.94 -1.50 29.71
C PRO A 88 -9.41 -2.79 30.34
N ALA A 89 -10.14 -3.90 30.21
CA ALA A 89 -9.72 -5.18 30.79
C ALA A 89 -8.48 -5.76 30.06
N LEU A 90 -8.37 -5.57 28.75
CA LEU A 90 -7.16 -5.94 28.00
C LEU A 90 -5.91 -5.19 28.50
N ALA A 91 -6.02 -3.87 28.69
CA ALA A 91 -4.90 -3.07 29.16
C ALA A 91 -4.45 -3.50 30.57
N VAL A 92 -5.40 -3.74 31.47
CA VAL A 92 -5.09 -4.19 32.83
C VAL A 92 -4.45 -5.57 32.82
N VAL A 93 -4.98 -6.56 32.07
CA VAL A 93 -4.35 -7.90 32.04
C VAL A 93 -2.94 -7.85 31.45
N LEU A 94 -2.69 -7.02 30.43
CA LEU A 94 -1.36 -6.87 29.85
C LEU A 94 -0.36 -6.29 30.86
N VAL A 95 -0.76 -5.24 31.59
CA VAL A 95 0.08 -4.62 32.63
C VAL A 95 0.31 -5.59 33.79
N LEU A 96 -0.74 -6.24 34.29
CA LEU A 96 -0.63 -7.21 35.38
C LEU A 96 0.21 -8.43 34.97
N THR A 97 0.11 -8.88 33.73
CA THR A 97 0.91 -10.01 33.24
C THR A 97 2.38 -9.61 33.07
N ALA A 98 2.67 -8.44 32.49
CA ALA A 98 4.03 -7.96 32.28
C ALA A 98 4.73 -7.58 33.61
N TYR A 99 4.14 -6.69 34.40
CA TYR A 99 4.81 -6.12 35.57
C TYR A 99 4.42 -6.78 36.90
N GLY A 100 3.31 -7.52 36.95
CA GLY A 100 2.90 -8.28 38.13
C GLY A 100 3.41 -9.72 38.05
N LEU A 101 2.80 -10.54 37.21
CA LEU A 101 3.18 -11.95 37.08
C LEU A 101 4.61 -12.12 36.57
N GLY A 102 4.98 -11.39 35.52
CA GLY A 102 6.28 -11.49 34.88
C GLY A 102 7.45 -11.19 35.82
N THR A 103 7.35 -10.16 36.66
CA THR A 103 8.39 -9.84 37.66
C THR A 103 8.49 -10.89 38.77
N LEU A 104 7.40 -11.58 39.09
CA LEU A 104 7.38 -12.64 40.11
C LEU A 104 8.01 -13.96 39.63
N VAL A 105 7.93 -14.27 38.34
CA VAL A 105 8.33 -15.59 37.80
C VAL A 105 9.54 -15.53 36.86
N THR A 106 10.06 -14.35 36.55
CA THR A 106 11.22 -14.21 35.66
C THR A 106 12.49 -14.73 36.32
N LYS A 107 13.39 -15.29 35.51
CA LYS A 107 14.76 -15.64 35.94
C LYS A 107 15.74 -14.46 35.93
N LEU A 108 15.35 -13.33 35.35
CA LEU A 108 16.21 -12.14 35.29
C LEU A 108 16.11 -11.33 36.60
N PRO A 109 17.17 -10.59 36.98
CA PRO A 109 17.06 -9.58 38.02
C PRO A 109 15.92 -8.59 37.72
N ALA A 110 15.12 -8.22 38.74
CA ALA A 110 13.89 -7.45 38.55
C ALA A 110 14.10 -6.14 37.76
N MET A 111 15.20 -5.42 38.02
CA MET A 111 15.50 -4.17 37.32
C MET A 111 15.88 -4.41 35.85
N GLU A 112 16.60 -5.49 35.56
CA GLU A 112 16.95 -5.88 34.19
C GLU A 112 15.68 -6.28 33.42
N TYR A 113 14.79 -7.06 34.06
CA TYR A 113 13.51 -7.46 33.47
C TYR A 113 12.60 -6.26 33.12
N VAL A 114 12.41 -5.34 34.07
CA VAL A 114 11.50 -4.18 33.90
C VAL A 114 12.02 -3.22 32.85
N THR A 115 13.34 -3.05 32.72
CA THR A 115 13.96 -2.17 31.72
C THR A 115 14.17 -2.85 30.36
N HIS A 116 13.97 -4.17 30.29
CA HIS A 116 14.13 -4.92 29.05
C HIS A 116 13.08 -4.53 27.99
N ARG A 117 13.54 -4.31 26.75
CA ARG A 117 12.68 -3.90 25.62
C ARG A 117 11.49 -4.84 25.39
N ALA A 118 11.68 -6.15 25.51
CA ALA A 118 10.60 -7.13 25.33
C ALA A 118 9.44 -6.96 26.33
N THR A 119 9.71 -6.50 27.55
CA THR A 119 8.69 -6.20 28.57
C THR A 119 7.84 -5.00 28.14
N ALA A 120 8.47 -3.96 27.59
CA ALA A 120 7.76 -2.81 27.01
C ALA A 120 6.99 -3.20 25.73
N ASP A 121 7.57 -4.03 24.86
CA ASP A 121 6.94 -4.49 23.62
C ASP A 121 5.66 -5.31 23.88
N TYR A 122 5.59 -6.02 25.01
CA TYR A 122 4.38 -6.72 25.45
C TYR A 122 3.17 -5.80 25.60
N LEU A 123 3.38 -4.55 26.05
CA LEU A 123 2.30 -3.55 26.16
C LEU A 123 1.78 -3.04 24.81
N GLN A 124 2.49 -3.30 23.71
CA GLN A 124 1.97 -2.98 22.37
C GLN A 124 0.67 -3.74 22.05
N GLY A 125 0.30 -4.75 22.85
CA GLY A 125 -1.00 -5.40 22.79
C GLY A 125 -2.19 -4.45 22.99
N ILE A 126 -2.01 -3.33 23.71
CA ILE A 126 -3.01 -2.25 23.83
C ILE A 126 -3.35 -1.67 22.46
N TRP A 127 -2.36 -1.64 21.56
CA TRP A 127 -2.48 -1.20 20.17
C TRP A 127 -2.75 -2.34 19.18
N MET A 128 -3.24 -3.48 19.68
CA MET A 128 -3.57 -4.70 18.90
C MET A 128 -2.36 -5.35 18.21
N LYS A 129 -1.14 -5.08 18.69
CA LYS A 129 0.10 -5.77 18.28
C LYS A 129 0.50 -6.74 19.39
N ILE A 130 0.00 -7.96 19.29
CA ILE A 130 0.18 -8.98 20.34
C ILE A 130 1.61 -9.55 20.28
N HIS A 131 2.33 -9.43 21.39
CA HIS A 131 3.55 -10.18 21.65
C HIS A 131 3.25 -11.24 22.71
N PHE A 132 3.73 -12.46 22.49
CA PHE A 132 3.38 -13.60 23.35
C PHE A 132 4.42 -13.90 24.42
N VAL A 133 5.62 -13.32 24.32
CA VAL A 133 6.80 -13.70 25.11
C VAL A 133 7.23 -12.54 26.01
N LEU A 134 7.66 -12.87 27.23
CA LEU A 134 8.32 -11.97 28.18
C LEU A 134 9.72 -12.52 28.50
N PRO A 135 10.71 -11.66 28.78
CA PRO A 135 12.10 -12.09 28.96
C PRO A 135 12.27 -12.92 30.25
N GLY A 136 12.83 -14.11 30.14
CA GLY A 136 13.09 -15.00 31.30
C GLY A 136 11.85 -15.64 31.94
N VAL A 137 10.66 -15.52 31.34
CA VAL A 137 9.38 -16.01 31.91
C VAL A 137 8.99 -17.36 31.29
N PHE A 138 8.64 -18.34 32.14
CA PHE A 138 8.11 -19.67 31.77
C PHE A 138 8.97 -20.49 30.78
N GLU A 139 10.30 -20.32 30.81
CA GLU A 139 11.22 -21.09 29.95
C GLU A 139 11.28 -22.57 30.32
N GLY A 140 11.02 -22.91 31.59
CA GLY A 140 11.03 -24.28 32.11
C GLY A 140 9.69 -25.01 32.05
N ASN A 141 8.60 -24.33 31.68
CA ASN A 141 7.28 -24.94 31.63
C ASN A 141 7.15 -25.90 30.43
N PRO A 142 6.23 -26.88 30.44
CA PRO A 142 6.01 -27.77 29.30
C PRO A 142 5.70 -27.02 28.00
N TYR A 143 4.91 -25.95 28.10
CA TYR A 143 4.63 -25.02 27.01
C TYR A 143 5.47 -23.74 27.16
N ARG A 144 6.64 -23.72 26.54
CA ARG A 144 7.71 -22.74 26.81
C ARG A 144 7.42 -21.36 26.22
N HIS A 145 7.92 -20.32 26.90
CA HIS A 145 8.01 -18.91 26.47
C HIS A 145 6.68 -18.15 26.27
N ILE A 146 5.60 -18.81 25.87
CA ILE A 146 4.32 -18.15 25.60
C ILE A 146 3.57 -17.89 26.91
N VAL A 147 3.43 -16.61 27.25
CA VAL A 147 2.85 -16.15 28.52
C VAL A 147 1.33 -16.04 28.44
N ASN A 148 0.80 -15.54 27.32
CA ASN A 148 -0.65 -15.45 27.11
C ASN A 148 -1.01 -15.73 25.65
N GLY A 149 -1.20 -17.00 25.34
CA GLY A 149 -1.56 -17.44 23.99
C GLY A 149 -2.94 -16.96 23.55
N SER A 150 -3.90 -16.79 24.46
CA SER A 150 -5.31 -16.49 24.12
C SER A 150 -5.53 -15.12 23.46
N LEU A 151 -4.58 -14.19 23.55
CA LEU A 151 -4.74 -12.82 23.03
C LEU A 151 -4.82 -12.72 21.49
N TRP A 152 -4.44 -13.76 20.76
CA TRP A 152 -4.33 -13.74 19.29
C TRP A 152 -5.65 -13.43 18.56
N THR A 153 -6.81 -13.71 19.18
CA THR A 153 -8.13 -13.53 18.57
C THR A 153 -8.63 -12.09 18.64
N ILE A 154 -8.19 -11.30 19.64
CA ILE A 154 -8.70 -9.95 19.90
C ILE A 154 -8.47 -9.01 18.70
N PRO A 155 -7.28 -8.98 18.05
CA PRO A 155 -7.09 -8.18 16.84
C PRO A 155 -8.04 -8.58 15.71
N ILE A 156 -8.39 -9.87 15.59
CA ILE A 156 -9.30 -10.37 14.56
C ILE A 156 -10.73 -9.89 14.85
N GLU A 157 -11.17 -9.96 16.11
CA GLU A 157 -12.49 -9.46 16.52
C GLU A 157 -12.62 -7.95 16.27
N VAL A 158 -11.60 -7.17 16.64
CA VAL A 158 -11.58 -5.71 16.39
C VAL A 158 -11.63 -5.41 14.88
N ARG A 159 -10.95 -6.20 14.03
CA ARG A 159 -11.07 -6.09 12.56
C ARG A 159 -12.49 -6.36 12.09
N CYS A 160 -13.17 -7.38 12.61
CA CYS A 160 -14.58 -7.64 12.29
C CYS A 160 -15.48 -6.44 12.67
N TYR A 161 -15.23 -5.81 13.82
CA TYR A 161 -15.97 -4.62 14.23
C TYR A 161 -15.75 -3.43 13.31
N ILE A 162 -14.50 -3.22 12.89
CA ILE A 162 -14.13 -2.17 11.93
C ILE A 162 -14.84 -2.43 10.60
N VAL A 163 -14.75 -3.65 10.05
CA VAL A 163 -15.39 -4.01 8.77
C VAL A 163 -16.90 -3.78 8.84
N LEU A 164 -17.59 -4.27 9.88
CA LEU A 164 -19.03 -4.07 10.03
C LEU A 164 -19.37 -2.58 10.23
N GLY A 165 -18.60 -1.85 11.04
CA GLY A 165 -18.78 -0.41 11.23
C GLY A 165 -18.62 0.37 9.92
N LEU A 166 -17.64 0.02 9.09
CA LEU A 166 -17.44 0.58 7.74
C LEU A 166 -18.62 0.25 6.83
N MET A 167 -19.09 -1.01 6.79
CA MET A 167 -20.30 -1.39 6.06
C MET A 167 -21.51 -0.57 6.51
N GLY A 168 -21.61 -0.31 7.82
CA GLY A 168 -22.65 0.52 8.40
C GLY A 168 -22.61 1.97 7.91
N VAL A 169 -21.42 2.57 7.93
CA VAL A 169 -21.17 3.94 7.45
C VAL A 169 -21.43 4.09 5.96
N LEU A 170 -21.05 3.09 5.17
CA LEU A 170 -21.32 3.03 3.72
C LEU A 170 -22.82 2.85 3.41
N GLY A 171 -23.66 2.64 4.43
CA GLY A 171 -25.09 2.39 4.26
C GLY A 171 -25.42 0.98 3.76
N LEU A 172 -24.44 0.09 3.65
CA LEU A 172 -24.66 -1.31 3.23
C LEU A 172 -25.54 -2.06 4.22
N LEU A 173 -25.43 -1.72 5.52
CA LEU A 173 -26.28 -2.29 6.56
C LEU A 173 -27.71 -1.73 6.53
N LYS A 174 -27.99 -0.62 5.83
CA LYS A 174 -29.33 -0.05 5.74
C LYS A 174 -30.28 -0.93 4.93
N TYR A 175 -29.75 -1.59 3.89
CA TYR A 175 -30.54 -2.40 2.96
C TYR A 175 -30.22 -3.88 3.17
N ARG A 176 -31.19 -4.64 3.69
CA ARG A 176 -31.03 -6.08 3.97
C ARG A 176 -30.47 -6.87 2.77
N PRO A 177 -30.95 -6.68 1.52
CA PRO A 177 -30.41 -7.41 0.38
C PRO A 177 -28.93 -7.12 0.13
N VAL A 178 -28.48 -5.88 0.32
CA VAL A 178 -27.08 -5.49 0.07
C VAL A 178 -26.14 -6.16 1.07
N LEU A 179 -26.50 -6.18 2.36
CA LEU A 179 -25.76 -6.93 3.37
C LEU A 179 -25.72 -8.42 3.04
N LEU A 180 -26.87 -9.04 2.74
CA LEU A 180 -26.93 -10.47 2.44
C LEU A 180 -26.15 -10.84 1.18
N LEU A 181 -26.19 -10.02 0.13
CA LEU A 181 -25.37 -10.19 -1.07
C LEU A 181 -23.87 -10.04 -0.77
N SER A 182 -23.50 -9.09 0.09
CA SER A 182 -22.10 -8.91 0.53
C SER A 182 -21.59 -10.11 1.31
N VAL A 183 -22.40 -10.62 2.25
CA VAL A 183 -22.10 -11.85 2.99
C VAL A 183 -22.03 -13.03 2.05
N MET A 184 -22.99 -13.19 1.13
CA MET A 184 -23.00 -14.27 0.14
C MET A 184 -21.74 -14.23 -0.74
N PHE A 185 -21.35 -13.06 -1.25
CA PHE A 185 -20.13 -12.90 -2.02
C PHE A 185 -18.88 -13.32 -1.24
N TYR A 186 -18.77 -12.89 0.03
CA TYR A 186 -17.68 -13.32 0.90
C TYR A 186 -17.71 -14.83 1.16
N MET A 187 -18.89 -15.41 1.41
CA MET A 187 -19.03 -16.84 1.67
C MET A 187 -18.65 -17.68 0.45
N VAL A 188 -19.06 -17.29 -0.76
CA VAL A 188 -18.66 -17.97 -2.01
C VAL A 188 -17.15 -17.89 -2.21
N TRP A 189 -16.55 -16.69 -2.04
CA TRP A 189 -15.10 -16.54 -2.12
C TRP A 189 -14.37 -17.36 -1.06
N PHE A 190 -14.86 -17.36 0.18
CA PHE A 190 -14.28 -18.12 1.29
C PHE A 190 -14.31 -19.62 1.00
N LEU A 191 -15.46 -20.16 0.61
CA LEU A 191 -15.63 -21.57 0.25
C LEU A 191 -14.70 -21.97 -0.91
N ALA A 192 -14.55 -21.13 -1.92
CA ALA A 192 -13.74 -21.46 -3.10
C ALA A 192 -12.22 -21.32 -2.89
N ARG A 193 -11.76 -20.46 -1.97
CA ARG A 193 -10.34 -20.05 -1.89
C ARG A 193 -9.68 -20.13 -0.52
N SER A 194 -10.45 -20.27 0.56
CA SER A 194 -9.93 -20.18 1.93
C SER A 194 -10.51 -21.20 2.90
N ASN A 195 -11.49 -21.99 2.47
CA ASN A 195 -12.10 -23.03 3.28
C ASN A 195 -11.15 -24.24 3.37
N ALA A 196 -11.00 -24.76 4.59
CA ALA A 196 -10.05 -25.82 4.88
C ALA A 196 -10.38 -27.15 4.19
N ASP A 197 -11.66 -27.43 3.89
CA ASP A 197 -12.08 -28.61 3.13
C ASP A 197 -11.56 -28.56 1.67
N VAL A 198 -11.27 -27.36 1.15
CA VAL A 198 -10.73 -27.14 -0.22
C VAL A 198 -9.22 -26.92 -0.21
N THR A 199 -8.69 -26.17 0.77
CA THR A 199 -7.27 -25.78 0.82
C THR A 199 -6.39 -26.74 1.63
N GLY A 200 -6.98 -27.64 2.41
CA GLY A 200 -6.27 -28.56 3.32
C GLY A 200 -5.68 -27.89 4.57
N ALA A 201 -5.86 -26.58 4.74
CA ALA A 201 -5.31 -25.81 5.86
C ALA A 201 -6.27 -24.70 6.32
N VAL A 202 -6.41 -24.57 7.65
CA VAL A 202 -7.26 -23.57 8.29
C VAL A 202 -6.58 -22.20 8.27
N ASN A 203 -7.27 -21.21 7.71
CA ASN A 203 -6.92 -19.79 7.90
C ASN A 203 -7.85 -19.16 8.94
N TYR A 204 -7.43 -19.17 10.20
CA TYR A 204 -8.23 -18.72 11.33
C TYR A 204 -8.80 -17.30 11.18
N THR A 205 -8.04 -16.36 10.58
CA THR A 205 -8.55 -14.99 10.39
C THR A 205 -9.77 -14.96 9.46
N ARG A 206 -9.73 -15.73 8.37
CA ARG A 206 -10.79 -15.76 7.37
C ARG A 206 -11.98 -16.60 7.83
N GLU A 207 -11.71 -17.72 8.50
CA GLU A 207 -12.74 -18.62 9.03
C GLU A 207 -13.55 -17.95 10.14
N LEU A 208 -12.89 -17.35 11.14
CA LEU A 208 -13.58 -16.61 12.21
C LEU A 208 -14.38 -15.42 11.65
N GLY A 209 -13.86 -14.76 10.61
CA GLY A 209 -14.60 -13.74 9.86
C GLY A 209 -15.86 -14.28 9.19
N ALA A 210 -15.83 -15.49 8.63
CA ALA A 210 -17.00 -16.15 8.06
C ALA A 210 -18.07 -16.43 9.12
N PHE A 211 -17.68 -17.02 10.25
CA PHE A 211 -18.58 -17.28 11.37
C PHE A 211 -19.20 -16.01 11.96
N PHE A 212 -18.43 -14.92 12.05
CA PHE A 212 -18.94 -13.60 12.43
C PHE A 212 -19.98 -13.07 11.44
N LEU A 213 -19.70 -13.13 10.14
CA LEU A 213 -20.64 -12.68 9.11
C LEU A 213 -21.90 -13.55 9.04
N ALA A 214 -21.79 -14.85 9.31
CA ALA A 214 -22.94 -15.74 9.47
C ALA A 214 -23.85 -15.28 10.62
N GLY A 215 -23.28 -14.95 11.79
CA GLY A 215 -24.02 -14.36 12.90
C GLY A 215 -24.72 -13.05 12.53
N ALA A 216 -24.03 -12.16 11.80
CA ALA A 216 -24.60 -10.89 11.33
C ALA A 216 -25.75 -11.11 10.32
N ALA A 217 -25.63 -12.09 9.43
CA ALA A 217 -26.69 -12.46 8.49
C ALA A 217 -27.91 -13.04 9.22
N LEU A 218 -27.70 -13.88 10.23
CA LEU A 218 -28.77 -14.43 11.07
C LEU A 218 -29.55 -13.35 11.83
N TYR A 219 -28.90 -12.29 12.31
CA TYR A 219 -29.61 -11.13 12.86
C TYR A 219 -30.52 -10.47 11.82
N THR A 220 -30.01 -10.29 10.60
CA THR A 220 -30.77 -9.65 9.51
C THR A 220 -31.98 -10.49 9.07
N LEU A 221 -31.83 -11.82 9.16
CA LEU A 221 -32.85 -12.80 8.81
C LEU A 221 -33.77 -13.19 9.98
N GLU A 222 -33.54 -12.63 11.17
CA GLU A 222 -34.29 -12.91 12.41
C GLU A 222 -35.81 -12.89 12.25
N PRO A 223 -36.42 -11.90 11.57
CA PRO A 223 -37.87 -11.89 11.37
C PRO A 223 -38.42 -13.09 10.59
N TYR A 224 -37.59 -13.79 9.80
CA TYR A 224 -38.01 -14.90 8.94
C TYR A 224 -37.82 -16.24 9.64
N TRP A 225 -36.64 -16.48 10.22
CA TRP A 225 -36.37 -17.77 10.87
C TRP A 225 -37.11 -17.94 12.19
N ARG A 226 -37.41 -16.84 12.92
CA ARG A 226 -38.27 -16.91 14.11
C ARG A 226 -39.72 -17.26 13.81
N ARG A 227 -40.22 -16.92 12.61
CA ARG A 227 -41.59 -17.26 12.18
C ARG A 227 -41.75 -18.74 11.86
N ARG A 228 -40.69 -19.39 11.37
CA ARG A 228 -40.70 -20.82 10.97
C ARG A 228 -39.43 -21.54 11.43
N PRO A 229 -39.19 -21.66 12.75
CA PRO A 229 -37.92 -22.18 13.28
C PRO A 229 -37.68 -23.64 12.88
N ALA A 230 -38.73 -24.48 12.86
CA ALA A 230 -38.62 -25.88 12.46
C ALA A 230 -38.20 -26.05 11.00
N THR A 231 -38.72 -25.23 10.08
CA THR A 231 -38.34 -25.27 8.66
C THR A 231 -36.88 -24.89 8.47
N TRP A 232 -36.42 -23.82 9.15
CA TRP A 232 -35.02 -23.40 9.09
C TRP A 232 -34.09 -24.44 9.69
N ALA A 233 -34.45 -25.00 10.85
CA ALA A 233 -33.70 -26.08 11.48
C ALA A 233 -33.60 -27.30 10.57
N ALA A 234 -34.70 -27.70 9.92
CA ALA A 234 -34.70 -28.83 9.00
C ALA A 234 -33.82 -28.58 7.76
N VAL A 235 -33.95 -27.42 7.11
CA VAL A 235 -33.13 -27.05 5.94
C VAL A 235 -31.64 -27.01 6.29
N ILE A 236 -31.30 -26.41 7.42
CA ILE A 236 -29.90 -26.31 7.90
C ILE A 236 -29.37 -27.68 8.31
N ALA A 237 -30.19 -28.52 8.96
CA ALA A 237 -29.80 -29.88 9.32
C ALA A 237 -29.55 -30.77 8.08
N VAL A 238 -30.40 -30.66 7.05
CA VAL A 238 -30.18 -31.36 5.77
C VAL A 238 -28.91 -30.86 5.10
N ALA A 239 -28.71 -29.54 5.00
CA ALA A 239 -27.49 -28.97 4.42
C ALA A 239 -26.22 -29.36 5.20
N PHE A 240 -26.29 -29.38 6.53
CA PHE A 240 -25.24 -29.87 7.42
C PHE A 240 -24.93 -31.35 7.13
N ALA A 241 -25.96 -32.20 7.07
CA ALA A 241 -25.81 -33.64 6.83
C ALA A 241 -25.20 -33.93 5.46
N ILE A 242 -25.60 -33.19 4.41
CA ILE A 242 -25.01 -33.30 3.07
C ILE A 242 -23.53 -32.92 3.10
N ALA A 243 -23.18 -31.76 3.66
CA ALA A 243 -21.79 -31.31 3.76
C ALA A 243 -20.93 -32.30 4.57
N TRP A 244 -21.50 -32.84 5.65
CA TRP A 244 -20.83 -33.86 6.46
C TRP A 244 -20.61 -35.16 5.70
N ALA A 245 -21.60 -35.62 4.92
CA ALA A 245 -21.52 -36.86 4.15
C ALA A 245 -20.44 -36.82 3.04
N VAL A 246 -20.13 -35.64 2.51
CA VAL A 246 -19.05 -35.44 1.52
C VAL A 246 -17.70 -35.09 2.15
N ASP A 247 -17.55 -35.32 3.46
CA ASP A 247 -16.37 -35.02 4.27
C ASP A 247 -15.96 -33.53 4.33
N TRP A 248 -16.88 -32.62 4.00
CA TRP A 248 -16.69 -31.16 4.12
C TRP A 248 -17.06 -30.69 5.52
N ARG A 249 -16.27 -31.14 6.51
CA ARG A 249 -16.60 -30.98 7.93
C ARG A 249 -16.52 -29.52 8.38
N HIS A 250 -15.57 -28.71 7.88
CA HIS A 250 -15.51 -27.29 8.22
C HIS A 250 -16.71 -26.52 7.67
N THR A 251 -17.12 -26.85 6.45
CA THR A 251 -18.32 -26.29 5.82
C THR A 251 -19.60 -26.70 6.55
N ALA A 252 -19.71 -27.96 6.96
CA ALA A 252 -20.83 -28.42 7.79
C ALA A 252 -20.93 -27.59 9.08
N LEU A 253 -19.83 -27.40 9.79
CA LEU A 253 -19.81 -26.54 11.00
C LEU A 253 -20.22 -25.09 10.70
N LEU A 254 -19.76 -24.51 9.59
CA LEU A 254 -20.16 -23.15 9.18
C LEU A 254 -21.66 -23.03 8.88
N ILE A 255 -22.28 -24.08 8.36
CA ILE A 255 -23.72 -24.12 8.08
C ILE A 255 -24.54 -24.28 9.37
N GLY A 256 -24.20 -25.28 10.19
CA GLY A 256 -25.03 -25.67 11.33
C GLY A 256 -24.80 -24.84 12.60
N LEU A 257 -23.54 -24.58 12.93
CA LEU A 257 -23.16 -24.02 14.22
C LEU A 257 -23.69 -22.59 14.45
N PRO A 258 -23.62 -21.65 13.49
CA PRO A 258 -24.15 -20.30 13.70
C PRO A 258 -25.63 -20.29 14.06
N PHE A 259 -26.43 -21.09 13.34
CA PHE A 259 -27.87 -21.15 13.58
C PHE A 259 -28.17 -21.79 14.93
N LEU A 260 -27.52 -22.91 15.28
CA LEU A 260 -27.69 -23.56 16.57
C LEU A 260 -27.39 -22.61 17.74
N ILE A 261 -26.23 -21.93 17.69
CA ILE A 261 -25.78 -21.03 18.76
C ILE A 261 -26.69 -19.81 18.89
N VAL A 262 -27.07 -19.17 17.78
CA VAL A 262 -27.98 -18.01 17.82
C VAL A 262 -29.38 -18.43 18.25
N PHE A 263 -29.88 -19.57 17.77
CA PHE A 263 -31.20 -20.09 18.12
C PHE A 263 -31.29 -20.41 19.62
N VAL A 264 -30.35 -21.20 20.16
CA VAL A 264 -30.32 -21.54 21.59
C VAL A 264 -30.05 -20.30 22.44
N GLY A 265 -29.11 -19.45 22.01
CA GLY A 265 -28.69 -18.26 22.72
C GLY A 265 -29.79 -17.21 22.87
N THR A 266 -30.60 -17.03 21.84
CA THR A 266 -31.67 -16.02 21.86
C THR A 266 -33.01 -16.52 22.45
N ASN A 267 -33.09 -17.79 22.81
CA ASN A 267 -34.19 -18.34 23.61
C ASN A 267 -33.93 -18.12 25.12
N SER A 268 -34.98 -18.25 25.93
CA SER A 268 -34.92 -18.10 27.39
C SER A 268 -35.29 -19.41 28.06
N THR A 269 -34.34 -20.06 28.73
CA THR A 269 -34.60 -21.27 29.54
C THR A 269 -34.54 -20.90 31.04
N PRO A 270 -35.48 -21.38 31.88
CA PRO A 270 -35.62 -20.89 33.26
C PRO A 270 -34.35 -20.95 34.12
N VAL A 271 -33.51 -21.96 33.96
CA VAL A 271 -32.25 -22.11 34.73
C VAL A 271 -31.10 -21.32 34.08
N ILE A 272 -30.99 -21.39 32.75
CA ILE A 272 -29.85 -20.87 31.97
C ILE A 272 -29.87 -19.34 31.89
N ARG A 273 -31.07 -18.72 31.83
CA ARG A 273 -31.22 -17.25 31.72
C ARG A 273 -30.67 -16.47 32.93
N HIS A 274 -30.45 -17.15 34.07
CA HIS A 274 -29.94 -16.53 35.29
C HIS A 274 -28.41 -16.65 35.43
N ALA A 275 -27.70 -17.25 34.48
CA ALA A 275 -26.25 -17.40 34.55
C ALA A 275 -25.51 -16.05 34.68
N GLY A 276 -26.06 -14.99 34.07
CA GLY A 276 -25.52 -13.62 34.15
C GLY A 276 -25.94 -12.82 35.40
N ARG A 277 -26.64 -13.42 36.38
CA ARG A 277 -27.19 -12.69 37.55
C ARG A 277 -26.15 -11.94 38.38
N TRP A 278 -24.90 -12.41 38.33
CA TRP A 278 -23.78 -11.82 39.04
C TRP A 278 -22.81 -11.04 38.12
N GLY A 279 -23.10 -10.95 36.82
CA GLY A 279 -22.23 -10.31 35.82
C GLY A 279 -21.87 -11.20 34.64
N ASP A 280 -21.08 -10.67 33.71
CA ASP A 280 -20.52 -11.38 32.54
C ASP A 280 -18.99 -11.55 32.71
N PRO A 281 -18.52 -12.59 33.44
CA PRO A 281 -17.09 -12.82 33.64
C PRO A 281 -16.42 -13.45 32.41
N SER A 282 -17.16 -13.75 31.33
CA SER A 282 -16.64 -14.56 30.21
C SER A 282 -15.39 -13.97 29.56
N TYR A 283 -15.35 -12.64 29.42
CA TYR A 283 -14.19 -11.94 28.86
C TYR A 283 -12.99 -12.00 29.81
N GLY A 284 -13.20 -11.77 31.10
CA GLY A 284 -12.17 -11.96 32.13
C GLY A 284 -11.61 -13.38 32.13
N ILE A 285 -12.48 -14.41 32.12
CA ILE A 285 -12.03 -15.81 32.09
C ILE A 285 -11.12 -16.04 30.86
N TYR A 286 -11.53 -15.54 29.70
CA TYR A 286 -10.74 -15.65 28.47
C TYR A 286 -9.36 -14.97 28.57
N LEU A 287 -9.29 -13.78 29.16
CA LEU A 287 -8.06 -12.98 29.26
C LEU A 287 -7.07 -13.53 30.31
N TYR A 288 -7.57 -13.93 31.48
CA TYR A 288 -6.74 -14.34 32.62
C TYR A 288 -6.41 -15.84 32.63
N ALA A 289 -7.15 -16.69 31.91
CA ALA A 289 -6.94 -18.15 31.92
C ALA A 289 -5.50 -18.54 31.62
N PHE A 290 -5.00 -18.16 30.45
CA PHE A 290 -3.68 -18.61 29.98
C PHE A 290 -2.51 -18.22 30.91
N PRO A 291 -2.35 -16.94 31.35
CA PRO A 291 -1.25 -16.58 32.24
C PRO A 291 -1.37 -17.22 33.63
N ILE A 292 -2.60 -17.37 34.16
CA ILE A 292 -2.81 -18.06 35.44
C ILE A 292 -2.48 -19.54 35.32
N GLN A 293 -2.89 -20.21 34.24
CA GLN A 293 -2.57 -21.61 33.99
C GLN A 293 -1.05 -21.82 33.89
N GLN A 294 -0.34 -20.97 33.14
CA GLN A 294 1.11 -21.01 33.06
C GLN A 294 1.77 -20.82 34.44
N ALA A 295 1.27 -19.89 35.26
CA ALA A 295 1.76 -19.68 36.62
C ALA A 295 1.50 -20.89 37.54
N VAL A 296 0.29 -21.46 37.51
CA VAL A 296 -0.05 -22.66 38.30
C VAL A 296 0.82 -23.84 37.89
N ILE A 297 1.04 -24.03 36.58
CA ILE A 297 1.91 -25.08 36.06
C ILE A 297 3.36 -24.84 36.48
N HIS A 298 3.83 -23.60 36.47
CA HIS A 298 5.18 -23.26 36.91
C HIS A 298 5.48 -23.71 38.34
N TYR A 299 4.51 -23.58 39.25
CA TYR A 299 4.70 -23.86 40.68
C TYR A 299 4.24 -25.25 41.14
N ALA A 300 3.25 -25.86 40.47
CA ALA A 300 2.57 -27.06 40.96
C ALA A 300 2.61 -28.26 40.00
N TRP A 301 3.16 -28.11 38.79
CA TRP A 301 3.31 -29.22 37.85
C TRP A 301 4.74 -29.81 37.89
N PRO A 302 4.91 -31.15 37.89
CA PRO A 302 3.88 -32.19 37.75
C PRO A 302 3.26 -32.69 39.07
N GLN A 303 3.66 -32.16 40.23
CA GLN A 303 3.36 -32.74 41.55
C GLN A 303 1.86 -32.77 41.89
N ALA A 304 1.11 -31.73 41.54
CA ALA A 304 -0.34 -31.66 41.78
C ALA A 304 -1.18 -32.38 40.71
N GLY A 305 -0.54 -32.98 39.70
CA GLY A 305 -1.21 -33.67 38.59
C GLY A 305 -2.08 -32.76 37.71
N PHE A 306 -2.73 -33.35 36.71
CA PHE A 306 -3.53 -32.60 35.73
C PHE A 306 -4.78 -32.00 36.37
N THR A 307 -5.51 -32.80 37.13
CA THR A 307 -6.77 -32.40 37.77
C THR A 307 -6.56 -31.35 38.86
N GLY A 308 -5.51 -31.49 39.68
CA GLY A 308 -5.18 -30.52 40.73
C GLY A 308 -4.77 -29.16 40.16
N THR A 309 -3.89 -29.16 39.15
CA THR A 309 -3.49 -27.91 38.48
C THR A 309 -4.65 -27.26 37.71
N LEU A 310 -5.50 -28.04 37.05
CA LEU A 310 -6.68 -27.53 36.35
C LEU A 310 -7.70 -26.90 37.32
N GLY A 311 -7.98 -27.59 38.43
CA GLY A 311 -8.91 -27.10 39.45
C GLY A 311 -8.43 -25.79 40.09
N LEU A 312 -7.15 -25.73 40.45
CA LEU A 312 -6.54 -24.51 40.99
C LEU A 312 -6.59 -23.36 39.98
N ALA A 313 -6.20 -23.62 38.73
CA ALA A 313 -6.24 -22.60 37.68
C ALA A 313 -7.67 -22.10 37.44
N LEU A 314 -8.66 -23.00 37.38
CA LEU A 314 -10.07 -22.63 37.20
C LEU A 314 -10.57 -21.70 38.31
N VAL A 315 -10.31 -22.04 39.58
CA VAL A 315 -10.72 -21.22 40.73
C VAL A 315 -10.07 -19.84 40.69
N LEU A 316 -8.75 -19.78 40.48
CA LEU A 316 -8.01 -18.53 40.41
C LEU A 316 -8.44 -17.66 39.22
N THR A 317 -8.66 -18.26 38.04
CA THR A 317 -9.13 -17.53 36.86
C THR A 317 -10.54 -17.00 37.05
N VAL A 318 -11.47 -17.79 37.59
CA VAL A 318 -12.84 -17.33 37.83
C VAL A 318 -12.85 -16.19 38.86
N ALA A 319 -12.07 -16.30 39.93
CA ALA A 319 -11.94 -15.23 40.93
C ALA A 319 -11.38 -13.94 40.30
N ALA A 320 -10.30 -14.03 39.53
CA ALA A 320 -9.70 -12.90 38.82
C ALA A 320 -10.67 -12.28 37.80
N ALA A 321 -11.43 -13.12 37.08
CA ALA A 321 -12.42 -12.66 36.11
C ALA A 321 -13.58 -11.90 36.75
N TYR A 322 -14.10 -12.36 37.88
CA TYR A 322 -15.14 -11.62 38.62
C TYR A 322 -14.59 -10.32 39.21
N ALA A 323 -13.37 -10.33 39.76
CA ALA A 323 -12.71 -9.11 40.22
C ALA A 323 -12.55 -8.09 39.07
N SER A 324 -12.07 -8.53 37.92
CA SER A 324 -11.97 -7.71 36.70
C SER A 324 -13.33 -7.17 36.25
N TRP A 325 -14.36 -8.01 36.27
CA TRP A 325 -15.70 -7.59 35.90
C TRP A 325 -16.22 -6.46 36.79
N HIS A 326 -16.13 -6.60 38.11
CA HIS A 326 -16.67 -5.62 39.05
C HIS A 326 -15.83 -4.35 39.17
N CYS A 327 -14.49 -4.46 39.07
CA CYS A 327 -13.58 -3.34 39.24
C CYS A 327 -13.27 -2.58 37.95
N ILE A 328 -13.36 -3.22 36.78
CA ILE A 328 -12.87 -2.66 35.51
C ILE A 328 -13.98 -2.64 34.45
N GLU A 329 -14.51 -3.80 34.09
CA GLU A 329 -15.42 -3.90 32.94
C GLU A 329 -16.76 -3.22 33.21
N LYS A 330 -17.42 -3.53 34.33
CA LYS A 330 -18.72 -2.95 34.68
C LYS A 330 -18.66 -1.42 34.83
N PRO A 331 -17.67 -0.81 35.54
CA PRO A 331 -17.49 0.64 35.56
C PRO A 331 -17.22 1.24 34.18
N ALA A 332 -16.35 0.62 33.37
CA ALA A 332 -16.07 1.11 32.02
C ALA A 332 -17.32 1.10 31.11
N LEU A 333 -18.13 0.05 31.21
CA LEU A 333 -19.38 -0.08 30.46
C LEU A 333 -20.46 0.91 30.94
N ALA A 334 -20.35 1.49 32.13
CA ALA A 334 -21.24 2.56 32.59
C ALA A 334 -21.06 3.87 31.80
N PHE A 335 -19.88 4.09 31.19
CA PHE A 335 -19.62 5.25 30.33
C PHE A 335 -20.13 5.07 28.89
N LYS A 336 -20.99 4.06 28.63
CA LYS A 336 -21.54 3.82 27.30
C LYS A 336 -22.31 5.06 26.81
N PRO A 337 -22.03 5.56 25.60
CA PRO A 337 -22.77 6.70 25.07
C PRO A 337 -24.20 6.29 24.71
N HIS A 338 -25.18 7.04 25.22
CA HIS A 338 -26.60 6.88 24.92
C HIS A 338 -27.04 7.81 23.78
N LYS A 339 -28.14 7.46 23.13
CA LYS A 339 -28.79 8.30 22.13
C LYS A 339 -29.57 9.38 22.89
N SER A 340 -29.14 10.64 22.84
CA SER A 340 -29.91 11.74 23.44
C SER A 340 -31.18 11.99 22.63
N ASP A 341 -32.33 12.06 23.29
CA ASP A 341 -33.62 12.29 22.62
C ASP A 341 -33.84 13.74 22.18
N ASN A 342 -32.93 14.66 22.49
CA ASN A 342 -33.08 16.08 22.17
C ASN A 342 -32.66 16.39 20.71
N PRO A 343 -33.60 16.70 19.79
CA PRO A 343 -33.31 16.91 18.38
C PRO A 343 -32.54 18.22 18.10
N LEU A 344 -32.49 19.16 19.05
CA LEU A 344 -31.80 20.44 18.89
C LEU A 344 -30.27 20.34 18.95
N LEU A 345 -29.72 19.22 19.45
CA LEU A 345 -28.28 18.95 19.48
C LEU A 345 -27.80 18.09 18.30
N ARG A 346 -28.68 17.76 17.34
CA ARG A 346 -28.42 16.76 16.27
C ARG A 346 -27.39 17.16 15.22
N THR A 347 -26.91 18.39 15.16
CA THR A 347 -26.13 18.83 13.99
C THR A 347 -24.93 19.72 14.25
N GLU A 348 -24.71 20.25 15.46
CA GLU A 348 -23.73 21.33 15.61
C GLU A 348 -22.49 21.02 16.45
N THR A 349 -22.52 20.10 17.42
CA THR A 349 -21.50 20.15 18.49
C THR A 349 -20.13 19.58 18.12
N TYR A 350 -20.03 18.60 17.20
CA TYR A 350 -18.73 18.02 16.79
C TYR A 350 -18.17 18.62 15.50
N SER A 351 -19.04 19.14 14.62
CA SER A 351 -18.63 19.95 13.47
C SER A 351 -18.00 21.26 13.94
N MET A 352 -18.57 21.88 14.98
CA MET A 352 -18.12 23.18 15.45
C MET A 352 -16.74 23.19 16.10
N ALA A 353 -16.24 22.15 16.77
CA ALA A 353 -14.90 22.24 17.39
C ALA A 353 -13.79 22.25 16.33
N PHE A 354 -13.85 21.34 15.35
CA PHE A 354 -12.89 21.29 14.24
C PHE A 354 -13.12 22.42 13.23
N GLN A 355 -14.38 22.81 12.97
CA GLN A 355 -14.69 23.98 12.15
C GLN A 355 -14.34 25.30 12.84
N ARG A 356 -14.44 25.44 14.16
CA ARG A 356 -14.01 26.66 14.89
C ARG A 356 -12.50 26.80 14.90
N ILE A 357 -11.75 25.69 14.95
CA ILE A 357 -10.29 25.71 14.78
C ILE A 357 -9.93 26.11 13.34
N LEU A 358 -10.57 25.53 12.32
CA LEU A 358 -10.35 25.87 10.90
C LEU A 358 -11.02 27.20 10.45
N ALA A 359 -11.93 27.77 11.23
CA ALA A 359 -12.57 29.05 10.92
C ALA A 359 -11.72 30.24 11.33
N ARG A 360 -10.66 30.02 12.14
CA ARG A 360 -9.65 31.04 12.40
C ARG A 360 -8.71 31.10 11.20
N PRO A 361 -8.64 32.23 10.47
CA PRO A 361 -7.78 32.36 9.30
C PRO A 361 -6.32 31.95 9.59
N GLY A 362 -5.82 32.27 10.78
CA GLY A 362 -4.46 31.91 11.21
C GLY A 362 -4.21 30.40 11.32
N ALA A 363 -5.20 29.60 11.71
CA ALA A 363 -5.02 28.15 11.89
C ALA A 363 -4.95 27.40 10.55
N VAL A 364 -5.78 27.79 9.57
CA VAL A 364 -5.73 27.21 8.20
C VAL A 364 -4.40 27.55 7.53
N THR A 365 -3.94 28.79 7.67
CA THR A 365 -2.63 29.20 7.17
C THR A 365 -1.50 28.42 7.83
N MET A 366 -1.53 28.29 9.17
CA MET A 366 -0.53 27.51 9.91
C MET A 366 -0.50 26.04 9.46
N VAL A 367 -1.67 25.37 9.36
CA VAL A 367 -1.75 23.98 8.89
C VAL A 367 -1.25 23.85 7.45
N THR A 368 -1.57 24.82 6.58
CA THR A 368 -1.09 24.84 5.20
C THR A 368 0.44 24.92 5.16
N VAL A 369 1.03 25.85 5.92
CA VAL A 369 2.50 26.02 6.00
C VAL A 369 3.15 24.77 6.56
N LEU A 370 2.60 24.17 7.62
CA LEU A 370 3.12 22.92 8.18
C LEU A 370 3.06 21.77 7.17
N LEU A 371 1.96 21.62 6.41
CA LEU A 371 1.85 20.58 5.38
C LEU A 371 2.83 20.81 4.24
N LEU A 372 3.04 22.06 3.82
CA LEU A 372 4.04 22.42 2.81
C LEU A 372 5.46 22.11 3.31
N ALA A 373 5.79 22.50 4.54
CA ALA A 373 7.09 22.24 5.15
C ALA A 373 7.34 20.74 5.32
N CYS A 374 6.39 19.98 5.89
CA CYS A 374 6.49 18.53 6.03
C CYS A 374 6.63 17.84 4.67
N GLY A 375 5.82 18.22 3.68
CA GLY A 375 5.89 17.63 2.35
C GLY A 375 7.18 17.99 1.61
N ALA A 376 7.75 19.18 1.82
CA ALA A 376 9.07 19.56 1.32
C ALA A 376 10.19 18.76 2.00
N LEU A 377 10.18 18.65 3.33
CA LEU A 377 11.15 17.83 4.08
C LEU A 377 11.15 16.38 3.59
N LEU A 378 9.97 15.78 3.37
CA LEU A 378 9.87 14.42 2.86
C LEU A 378 10.49 14.25 1.46
N ARG A 379 10.40 15.27 0.60
CA ARG A 379 10.96 15.23 -0.76
C ARG A 379 12.49 15.38 -0.76
N PHE A 380 13.05 16.18 0.16
CA PHE A 380 14.49 16.37 0.30
C PHE A 380 15.19 15.33 1.19
N HIS A 381 14.43 14.48 1.88
CA HIS A 381 14.94 13.50 2.82
C HIS A 381 15.83 12.44 2.14
N HIS A 382 17.12 12.41 2.50
CA HIS A 382 18.14 11.48 1.97
C HIS A 382 18.34 11.51 0.45
N LEU A 383 18.21 12.70 -0.15
CA LEU A 383 18.26 12.88 -1.60
C LEU A 383 19.63 12.54 -2.22
N GLY A 384 20.72 12.71 -1.45
CA GLY A 384 22.11 12.47 -1.90
C GLY A 384 22.76 11.20 -1.34
N ASP A 385 22.02 10.39 -0.60
CA ASP A 385 22.60 9.26 0.15
C ASP A 385 23.06 8.11 -0.76
N PHE A 386 22.36 7.90 -1.87
CA PHE A 386 22.56 6.78 -2.80
C PHE A 386 23.04 7.29 -4.16
N SER A 387 23.85 6.48 -4.87
CA SER A 387 24.21 6.75 -6.25
C SER A 387 22.98 6.77 -7.18
N PHE A 388 23.13 7.33 -8.38
CA PHE A 388 22.15 7.18 -9.44
C PHE A 388 21.98 5.70 -9.80
N TRP A 389 20.76 5.31 -10.10
CA TRP A 389 20.47 4.02 -10.74
C TRP A 389 20.29 4.20 -12.25
N ASP A 390 20.20 3.09 -12.99
CA ASP A 390 20.27 3.05 -14.46
C ASP A 390 19.48 4.15 -15.18
N ASP A 391 18.19 4.34 -14.88
CA ASP A 391 17.35 5.33 -15.56
C ASP A 391 17.72 6.79 -15.21
N GLU A 392 18.12 7.07 -13.96
CA GLU A 392 18.57 8.41 -13.57
C GLU A 392 19.88 8.74 -14.27
N LEU A 393 20.77 7.76 -14.34
CA LEU A 393 22.09 7.93 -14.94
C LEU A 393 21.97 8.16 -16.45
N PHE A 394 20.94 7.61 -17.12
CA PHE A 394 20.58 7.99 -18.48
C PHE A 394 20.25 9.48 -18.62
N SER A 395 19.41 10.02 -17.74
CA SER A 395 19.07 11.45 -17.75
C SER A 395 20.28 12.33 -17.44
N VAL A 396 21.16 11.89 -16.55
CA VAL A 396 22.39 12.60 -16.18
C VAL A 396 23.43 12.52 -17.30
N SER A 397 23.69 11.34 -17.88
CA SER A 397 24.68 11.16 -18.94
C SER A 397 24.34 12.00 -20.16
N ASN A 398 23.06 12.03 -20.54
CA ASN A 398 22.59 12.85 -21.66
C ASN A 398 22.85 14.34 -21.45
N VAL A 399 22.80 14.83 -20.21
CA VAL A 399 22.93 16.25 -19.89
C VAL A 399 24.39 16.67 -19.66
N VAL A 400 25.20 15.77 -19.11
CA VAL A 400 26.56 16.07 -18.63
C VAL A 400 27.63 15.81 -19.66
N ARG A 401 27.38 14.86 -20.59
CA ARG A 401 28.39 14.33 -21.50
C ARG A 401 28.08 14.53 -22.97
N ALA A 402 26.82 14.82 -23.30
CA ALA A 402 26.52 15.30 -24.63
C ALA A 402 27.41 16.51 -24.92
N GLY A 403 28.09 16.49 -26.07
CA GLY A 403 28.93 17.58 -26.54
C GLY A 403 28.17 18.91 -26.64
N PRO A 404 28.71 19.94 -27.34
CA PRO A 404 27.97 21.19 -27.54
C PRO A 404 26.52 20.90 -27.97
N TRP A 405 25.57 21.72 -27.51
CA TRP A 405 24.16 21.69 -27.96
C TRP A 405 24.02 21.70 -29.48
N ASN A 406 25.11 22.04 -30.19
CA ASN A 406 25.26 22.01 -31.62
C ASN A 406 25.65 20.60 -32.08
N GLY A 407 24.68 19.89 -32.65
CA GLY A 407 24.89 18.65 -33.39
C GLY A 407 23.85 18.53 -34.51
N PRO A 408 23.98 17.54 -35.40
CA PRO A 408 23.04 17.38 -36.51
C PRO A 408 21.63 17.07 -36.00
N LEU A 409 20.63 17.79 -36.52
CA LEU A 409 19.21 17.63 -36.18
C LEU A 409 18.59 16.33 -36.73
N LEU A 410 19.31 15.61 -37.59
CA LEU A 410 18.88 14.35 -38.21
C LEU A 410 19.91 13.24 -37.91
N PRO A 411 19.89 12.66 -36.71
CA PRO A 411 20.73 11.53 -36.40
C PRO A 411 20.15 10.26 -37.05
N GLU A 412 20.91 9.64 -37.95
CA GLU A 412 20.59 8.33 -38.55
C GLU A 412 20.95 7.15 -37.63
N ARG A 413 21.41 7.43 -36.40
CA ARG A 413 21.88 6.42 -35.45
C ARG A 413 20.75 5.93 -34.53
N SER A 414 20.64 4.62 -34.40
CA SER A 414 19.81 3.98 -33.38
C SER A 414 20.48 4.02 -31.99
N MET A 415 19.73 3.75 -30.93
CA MET A 415 20.26 3.75 -29.55
C MET A 415 21.45 2.79 -29.34
N ALA A 416 21.53 1.71 -30.13
CA ALA A 416 22.62 0.74 -30.10
C ALA A 416 23.91 1.23 -30.81
N GLN A 417 23.80 2.26 -31.65
CA GLN A 417 24.89 2.83 -32.43
C GLN A 417 25.38 4.17 -31.87
N LEU A 418 24.87 4.58 -30.71
CA LEU A 418 25.27 5.82 -30.06
C LEU A 418 26.67 5.69 -29.45
N GLU A 419 27.48 6.72 -29.71
CA GLU A 419 28.80 6.88 -29.13
C GLU A 419 28.77 7.93 -28.02
N ILE A 420 29.73 7.84 -27.10
CA ILE A 420 29.81 8.76 -25.95
C ILE A 420 30.09 10.20 -26.40
N SER A 421 30.75 10.40 -27.55
CA SER A 421 31.04 11.70 -28.16
C SER A 421 29.86 12.34 -28.91
N ASP A 422 28.73 11.64 -29.04
CA ASP A 422 27.57 12.14 -29.78
C ASP A 422 26.91 13.34 -29.06
N SER A 423 26.26 14.22 -29.85
CA SER A 423 25.62 15.44 -29.35
C SER A 423 24.34 15.14 -28.55
N PHE A 424 23.87 16.13 -27.78
CA PHE A 424 22.64 16.03 -26.99
C PHE A 424 21.43 15.63 -27.86
N TRP A 425 21.29 16.27 -29.02
CA TRP A 425 20.17 16.01 -29.93
C TRP A 425 20.29 14.66 -30.62
N THR A 426 21.50 14.16 -30.87
CA THR A 426 21.73 12.80 -31.37
C THR A 426 21.20 11.77 -30.37
N TRP A 427 21.57 11.90 -29.09
CA TRP A 427 21.10 11.04 -28.01
C TRP A 427 19.59 11.13 -27.81
N LYS A 428 19.03 12.34 -27.76
CA LYS A 428 17.59 12.50 -27.51
C LYS A 428 16.73 12.08 -28.69
N LEU A 429 17.09 12.36 -29.94
CA LEU A 429 16.29 11.93 -31.10
C LEU A 429 16.33 10.41 -31.33
N ALA A 430 17.32 9.70 -30.79
CA ALA A 430 17.32 8.24 -30.70
C ALA A 430 16.39 7.71 -29.59
N ASP A 431 16.01 8.53 -28.61
CA ASP A 431 15.04 8.25 -27.55
C ASP A 431 13.63 8.70 -27.97
N PRO A 432 12.60 7.82 -27.93
CA PRO A 432 11.23 8.20 -28.27
C PRO A 432 10.60 9.24 -27.32
N HIS A 433 11.20 9.53 -26.15
CA HIS A 433 10.63 10.47 -25.19
C HIS A 433 11.17 11.90 -25.39
N PRO A 434 10.28 12.90 -25.52
CA PRO A 434 10.66 14.31 -25.60
C PRO A 434 11.52 14.83 -24.42
N PRO A 435 12.37 15.85 -24.63
CA PRO A 435 13.51 16.16 -23.76
C PRO A 435 13.29 17.27 -22.71
N LEU A 436 12.05 17.72 -22.44
CA LEU A 436 11.84 18.93 -21.61
C LEU A 436 12.52 18.85 -20.23
N TYR A 437 12.48 17.68 -19.58
CA TYR A 437 13.09 17.54 -18.26
C TYR A 437 14.61 17.72 -18.31
N GLU A 438 15.27 17.07 -19.28
CA GLU A 438 16.71 17.17 -19.50
C GLU A 438 17.12 18.59 -19.90
N MET A 439 16.33 19.27 -20.73
CA MET A 439 16.56 20.68 -21.08
C MET A 439 16.51 21.60 -19.87
N LEU A 440 15.64 21.32 -18.89
CA LEU A 440 15.58 22.08 -17.63
C LEU A 440 16.70 21.69 -16.67
N LEU A 441 17.20 20.46 -16.77
CA LEU A 441 18.29 19.95 -15.94
C LEU A 441 19.64 20.59 -16.28
N VAL A 442 19.90 20.94 -17.55
CA VAL A 442 21.13 21.62 -17.99
C VAL A 442 21.41 22.92 -17.22
N PRO A 443 20.53 23.95 -17.25
CA PRO A 443 20.78 25.18 -16.49
C PRO A 443 20.71 24.94 -14.98
N TRP A 444 19.97 23.94 -14.51
CA TRP A 444 19.91 23.61 -13.08
C TRP A 444 21.26 23.10 -12.56
N ILE A 445 21.88 22.18 -13.30
CA ILE A 445 23.21 21.65 -13.00
C ILE A 445 24.26 22.77 -13.02
N ALA A 446 24.18 23.69 -13.99
CA ALA A 446 25.10 24.81 -14.06
C ALA A 446 25.04 25.72 -12.81
N LEU A 447 23.87 25.80 -12.15
CA LEU A 447 23.67 26.61 -10.96
C LEU A 447 24.03 25.88 -9.65
N TRP A 448 23.68 24.60 -9.55
CA TRP A 448 23.72 23.85 -8.28
C TRP A 448 24.79 22.75 -8.24
N GLY A 449 25.45 22.49 -9.37
CA GLY A 449 26.50 21.49 -9.51
C GLY A 449 25.99 20.08 -9.85
N MET A 450 26.94 19.14 -9.78
CA MET A 450 26.82 17.79 -10.34
C MET A 450 26.51 16.69 -9.31
N SER A 451 26.31 17.05 -8.05
CA SER A 451 26.04 16.06 -6.99
C SER A 451 24.67 15.40 -7.17
N GLU A 452 24.49 14.19 -6.64
CA GLU A 452 23.21 13.49 -6.63
C GLU A 452 22.11 14.34 -5.98
N PHE A 453 22.45 15.02 -4.89
CA PHE A 453 21.58 15.97 -4.22
C PHE A 453 21.15 17.11 -5.17
N ALA A 454 22.11 17.77 -5.81
CA ALA A 454 21.84 18.91 -6.70
C ALA A 454 20.94 18.51 -7.88
N ILE A 455 21.22 17.38 -8.51
CA ILE A 455 20.48 16.91 -9.68
C ILE A 455 19.06 16.50 -9.32
N ARG A 456 18.88 15.68 -8.27
CA ARG A 456 17.55 15.24 -7.82
C ARG A 456 16.73 16.38 -7.21
N SER A 457 17.38 17.46 -6.74
CA SER A 457 16.67 18.62 -6.17
C SER A 457 15.75 19.32 -7.17
N LEU A 458 16.01 19.20 -8.48
CA LEU A 458 15.10 19.67 -9.52
C LEU A 458 13.74 18.95 -9.45
N SER A 459 13.75 17.62 -9.37
CA SER A 459 12.53 16.82 -9.19
C SER A 459 11.86 17.09 -7.85
N ALA A 460 12.63 17.29 -6.79
CA ALA A 460 12.08 17.65 -5.47
C ALA A 460 11.37 19.01 -5.51
N ALA A 461 11.94 19.98 -6.23
CA ALA A 461 11.33 21.29 -6.47
C ALA A 461 10.01 21.16 -7.26
N PHE A 462 9.95 20.37 -8.34
CA PHE A 462 8.69 20.07 -9.02
C PHE A 462 7.68 19.36 -8.12
N GLY A 463 8.17 18.50 -7.21
CA GLY A 463 7.35 17.89 -6.18
C GLY A 463 6.68 18.91 -5.26
N ILE A 464 7.39 19.98 -4.87
CA ILE A 464 6.84 21.08 -4.05
C ILE A 464 5.88 21.93 -4.89
N LEU A 465 6.25 22.28 -6.13
CA LEU A 465 5.38 23.03 -7.04
C LEU A 465 4.06 22.28 -7.31
N THR A 466 4.09 20.95 -7.34
CA THR A 466 2.89 20.12 -7.43
C THR A 466 1.97 20.34 -6.23
N MET A 467 2.50 20.43 -5.01
CA MET A 467 1.71 20.68 -3.80
C MET A 467 1.04 22.05 -3.81
N LEU A 468 1.75 23.07 -4.33
CA LEU A 468 1.22 24.45 -4.42
C LEU A 468 -0.02 24.55 -5.33
N SER A 469 -0.22 23.61 -6.25
CA SER A 469 -1.43 23.54 -7.08
C SER A 469 -2.72 23.49 -6.24
N ALA A 470 -2.67 22.91 -5.03
CA ALA A 470 -3.82 22.84 -4.12
C ALA A 470 -4.33 24.22 -3.67
N LEU A 471 -3.42 25.19 -3.55
CA LEU A 471 -3.75 26.57 -3.17
C LEU A 471 -4.39 27.34 -4.32
N ALA A 472 -4.05 26.95 -5.56
CA ALA A 472 -4.53 27.58 -6.77
C ALA A 472 -5.90 27.05 -7.24
N LEU A 473 -6.51 26.07 -6.57
CA LEU A 473 -7.85 25.59 -6.92
C LEU A 473 -8.91 26.72 -6.87
N PRO A 474 -9.97 26.65 -7.71
CA PRO A 474 -10.99 27.70 -7.78
C PRO A 474 -11.94 27.69 -6.56
N ARG A 475 -12.76 28.73 -6.42
CA ARG A 475 -13.56 29.04 -5.22
C ARG A 475 -14.64 28.00 -4.92
N SER A 476 -15.13 27.29 -5.93
CA SER A 476 -16.05 26.16 -5.74
C SER A 476 -15.46 25.06 -4.86
N ILE A 477 -14.14 24.96 -4.76
CA ILE A 477 -13.44 23.98 -3.93
C ILE A 477 -13.10 24.63 -2.58
N THR A 478 -13.74 24.12 -1.52
CA THR A 478 -13.66 24.70 -0.17
C THR A 478 -12.27 24.57 0.45
N PRO A 479 -11.86 25.48 1.37
CA PRO A 479 -10.55 25.39 2.04
C PRO A 479 -10.26 24.04 2.71
N PRO A 480 -11.20 23.37 3.42
CA PRO A 480 -10.98 22.02 3.95
C PRO A 480 -10.65 21.00 2.87
N THR A 481 -11.34 21.05 1.73
CA THR A 481 -11.06 20.17 0.59
C THR A 481 -9.69 20.44 -0.03
N ARG A 482 -9.26 21.71 -0.10
CA ARG A 482 -7.90 22.06 -0.55
C ARG A 482 -6.82 21.55 0.40
N LEU A 483 -7.06 21.62 1.71
CA LEU A 483 -6.15 21.04 2.73
C LEU A 483 -6.05 19.52 2.59
N VAL A 484 -7.17 18.83 2.37
CA VAL A 484 -7.18 17.39 2.10
C VAL A 484 -6.37 17.08 0.85
N TYR A 485 -6.58 17.82 -0.24
CA TYR A 485 -5.81 17.64 -1.47
C TYR A 485 -4.32 17.88 -1.26
N LEU A 486 -3.94 18.98 -0.58
CA LEU A 486 -2.56 19.28 -0.23
C LEU A 486 -1.93 18.17 0.59
N MET A 487 -2.62 17.66 1.62
CA MET A 487 -2.13 16.56 2.45
C MET A 487 -1.93 15.29 1.61
N LEU A 488 -2.88 14.94 0.73
CA LEU A 488 -2.76 13.80 -0.17
C LEU A 488 -1.58 13.94 -1.14
N LEU A 489 -1.36 15.14 -1.70
CA LEU A 489 -0.19 15.42 -2.54
C LEU A 489 1.12 15.35 -1.74
N ALA A 490 1.10 15.79 -0.48
CA ALA A 490 2.27 15.79 0.41
C ALA A 490 2.72 14.36 0.76
N THR A 491 1.78 13.44 0.99
CA THR A 491 2.04 12.10 1.54
C THR A 491 1.86 10.95 0.54
N SER A 492 1.54 11.24 -0.72
CA SER A 492 1.42 10.21 -1.77
C SER A 492 2.77 9.55 -2.02
N GLY A 493 2.85 8.23 -1.78
CA GLY A 493 4.10 7.48 -1.93
C GLY A 493 4.69 7.58 -3.34
N CYS A 494 3.84 7.48 -4.36
CA CYS A 494 4.22 7.66 -5.76
C CYS A 494 4.81 9.05 -6.04
N LEU A 495 4.15 10.13 -5.58
CA LEU A 495 4.66 11.49 -5.78
C LEU A 495 5.95 11.76 -5.00
N LEU A 496 6.10 11.14 -3.81
CA LEU A 496 7.32 11.24 -3.01
C LEU A 496 8.49 10.54 -3.71
N ILE A 497 8.33 9.28 -4.10
CA ILE A 497 9.39 8.49 -4.75
C ILE A 497 9.90 9.20 -6.01
N TYR A 498 9.00 9.57 -6.93
CA TYR A 498 9.40 10.22 -8.17
C TYR A 498 9.91 11.65 -8.01
N SER A 499 9.63 12.32 -6.88
CA SER A 499 10.27 13.60 -6.55
C SER A 499 11.72 13.44 -6.08
N GLN A 500 12.15 12.21 -5.78
CA GLN A 500 13.50 11.87 -5.34
C GLN A 500 14.35 11.23 -6.44
N GLU A 501 13.82 11.16 -7.67
CA GLU A 501 14.49 10.61 -8.84
C GLU A 501 14.77 11.72 -9.86
N ALA A 502 15.96 11.71 -10.46
CA ALA A 502 16.38 12.61 -11.53
C ALA A 502 15.71 12.26 -12.88
N ARG A 503 14.38 12.22 -12.91
CA ARG A 503 13.55 11.80 -14.07
C ARG A 503 12.38 12.75 -14.31
N ASN A 504 11.80 12.67 -15.51
CA ASN A 504 10.69 13.53 -15.94
C ASN A 504 9.38 13.37 -15.13
N TYR A 505 9.23 12.31 -14.34
CA TYR A 505 7.98 11.97 -13.65
C TYR A 505 7.46 13.08 -12.71
N ALA A 506 8.33 13.69 -11.91
CA ALA A 506 7.93 14.79 -11.01
C ALA A 506 7.46 16.03 -11.78
N LEU A 507 8.16 16.37 -12.87
CA LEU A 507 7.75 17.45 -13.78
C LEU A 507 6.41 17.13 -14.43
N SER A 508 6.21 15.92 -14.94
CA SER A 508 4.94 15.50 -15.54
C SER A 508 3.77 15.57 -14.54
N ALA A 509 3.97 15.11 -13.29
CA ALA A 509 2.97 15.23 -12.23
C ALA A 509 2.61 16.70 -11.94
N CYS A 510 3.63 17.56 -11.86
CA CYS A 510 3.48 18.99 -11.63
C CYS A 510 2.64 19.63 -12.74
N LEU A 511 3.02 19.40 -14.00
CA LEU A 511 2.30 19.94 -15.16
C LEU A 511 0.86 19.42 -15.21
N CYS A 512 0.61 18.13 -14.98
CA CYS A 512 -0.74 17.57 -14.87
C CYS A 512 -1.57 18.28 -13.78
N ALA A 513 -1.02 18.47 -12.58
CA ALA A 513 -1.71 19.13 -11.47
C ALA A 513 -2.11 20.58 -11.83
N TRP A 514 -1.17 21.35 -12.39
CA TRP A 514 -1.42 22.74 -12.77
C TRP A 514 -2.33 22.88 -13.99
N MET A 515 -2.29 21.96 -14.95
CA MET A 515 -3.25 21.90 -16.04
C MET A 515 -4.67 21.68 -15.52
N LEU A 516 -4.86 20.76 -14.58
CA LEU A 516 -6.16 20.51 -13.95
C LEU A 516 -6.68 21.73 -13.19
N VAL A 517 -5.80 22.47 -12.49
CA VAL A 517 -6.15 23.74 -11.85
C VAL A 517 -6.62 24.78 -12.87
N CYS A 518 -5.86 24.98 -13.95
CA CYS A 518 -6.23 25.94 -15.00
C CYS A 518 -7.55 25.59 -15.66
N LEU A 519 -7.75 24.30 -15.96
CA LEU A 519 -8.97 23.78 -16.56
C LEU A 519 -10.18 24.04 -15.65
N LEU A 520 -10.09 23.72 -14.36
CA LEU A 520 -11.17 23.97 -13.40
C LEU A 520 -11.46 25.47 -13.22
N ARG A 521 -10.43 26.32 -13.25
CA ARG A 521 -10.59 27.79 -13.21
C ARG A 521 -11.27 28.33 -14.45
N ASP A 522 -10.87 27.89 -15.65
CA ASP A 522 -11.49 28.32 -16.90
C ASP A 522 -12.97 27.95 -16.94
N MET A 523 -13.33 26.77 -16.43
CA MET A 523 -14.73 26.34 -16.33
C MET A 523 -15.55 27.13 -15.31
N GLU A 524 -14.98 27.49 -14.17
CA GLU A 524 -15.70 28.21 -13.11
C GLU A 524 -15.82 29.71 -13.40
N TYR A 525 -14.73 30.35 -13.85
CA TYR A 525 -14.65 31.81 -13.99
C TYR A 525 -14.87 32.31 -15.41
N ALA A 526 -14.67 31.47 -16.43
CA ALA A 526 -14.78 31.88 -17.83
C ALA A 526 -15.53 30.86 -18.72
N PRO A 527 -16.69 30.32 -18.29
CA PRO A 527 -17.39 29.25 -19.03
C PRO A 527 -17.82 29.68 -20.44
N GLU A 528 -18.17 30.96 -20.65
CA GLU A 528 -18.58 31.45 -21.96
C GLU A 528 -17.39 31.54 -22.94
N ARG A 529 -16.20 31.94 -22.46
CA ARG A 529 -14.98 31.93 -23.27
C ARG A 529 -14.64 30.51 -23.74
N LEU A 530 -14.78 29.53 -22.84
CA LEU A 530 -14.56 28.12 -23.15
C LEU A 530 -15.46 27.64 -24.30
N LYS A 531 -16.76 27.99 -24.24
CA LYS A 531 -17.75 27.62 -25.26
C LYS A 531 -17.48 28.23 -26.63
N GLU A 532 -16.77 29.35 -26.69
CA GLU A 532 -16.30 30.01 -27.93
C GLU A 532 -14.95 29.46 -28.44
N GLY A 533 -14.43 28.39 -27.83
CA GLY A 533 -13.13 27.82 -28.16
C GLY A 533 -11.96 28.66 -27.65
N ARG A 534 -12.18 29.48 -26.61
CA ARG A 534 -11.15 30.31 -25.97
C ARG A 534 -10.78 29.79 -24.59
N VAL A 535 -9.60 29.17 -24.48
CA VAL A 535 -9.00 28.70 -23.22
C VAL A 535 -7.89 29.63 -22.74
N SER A 536 -7.47 29.51 -21.47
CA SER A 536 -6.31 30.21 -20.94
C SER A 536 -5.04 29.86 -21.72
N ILE A 537 -4.21 30.86 -22.02
CA ILE A 537 -2.91 30.63 -22.66
C ILE A 537 -1.98 29.79 -21.77
N VAL A 538 -2.12 29.92 -20.44
CA VAL A 538 -1.35 29.12 -19.48
C VAL A 538 -1.68 27.64 -19.62
N LEU A 539 -2.95 27.27 -19.82
CA LEU A 539 -3.34 25.88 -20.05
C LEU A 539 -2.68 25.29 -21.31
N LEU A 540 -2.62 26.08 -22.39
CA LEU A 540 -1.99 25.67 -23.64
C LEU A 540 -0.48 25.51 -23.48
N ILE A 541 0.20 26.45 -22.82
CA ILE A 541 1.64 26.38 -22.54
C ILE A 541 1.95 25.12 -21.71
N LEU A 542 1.21 24.91 -20.62
CA LEU A 542 1.38 23.72 -19.78
C LEU A 542 1.11 22.42 -20.56
N GLY A 543 0.12 22.42 -21.46
CA GLY A 543 -0.18 21.28 -22.33
C GLY A 543 0.93 20.97 -23.33
N GLY A 544 1.49 22.00 -23.96
CA GLY A 544 2.67 21.88 -24.83
C GLY A 544 3.89 21.37 -24.06
N MET A 545 4.18 21.96 -22.89
CA MET A 545 5.25 21.50 -22.01
C MET A 545 5.06 20.04 -21.60
N LEU A 546 3.86 19.65 -21.18
CA LEU A 546 3.56 18.28 -20.77
C LEU A 546 3.75 17.30 -21.93
N ALA A 547 3.25 17.63 -23.11
CA ALA A 547 3.47 16.84 -24.32
C ALA A 547 4.96 16.74 -24.69
N PHE A 548 5.76 17.76 -24.35
CA PHE A 548 7.20 17.79 -24.54
C PHE A 548 8.01 17.13 -23.40
N THR A 549 7.35 16.46 -22.44
CA THR A 549 8.03 15.59 -21.44
C THR A 549 8.04 14.11 -21.83
N HIS A 550 6.93 13.62 -22.39
CA HIS A 550 6.67 12.20 -22.60
C HIS A 550 5.46 12.03 -23.51
N TYR A 551 5.42 10.95 -24.31
CA TYR A 551 4.24 10.64 -25.13
C TYR A 551 2.95 10.43 -24.33
N TYR A 552 3.00 10.00 -23.06
CA TYR A 552 1.82 9.96 -22.20
C TYR A 552 1.37 11.35 -21.75
N GLY A 553 2.30 12.29 -21.64
CA GLY A 553 1.97 13.70 -21.47
C GLY A 553 1.17 14.25 -22.66
N LEU A 554 1.56 13.86 -23.89
CA LEU A 554 0.79 14.18 -25.10
C LEU A 554 -0.60 13.56 -25.06
N VAL A 555 -0.74 12.28 -24.69
CA VAL A 555 -2.04 11.62 -24.55
C VAL A 555 -2.92 12.32 -23.51
N PHE A 556 -2.36 12.75 -22.38
CA PHE A 556 -3.09 13.48 -21.34
C PHE A 556 -3.55 14.87 -21.83
N ALA A 557 -2.67 15.63 -22.48
CA ALA A 557 -2.99 16.91 -23.08
C ALA A 557 -4.10 16.78 -24.15
N CYS A 558 -3.99 15.78 -25.03
CA CYS A 558 -5.03 15.44 -26.01
C CYS A 558 -6.35 15.02 -25.35
N SER A 559 -6.32 14.35 -24.19
CA SER A 559 -7.53 13.98 -23.46
C SER A 559 -8.26 15.22 -22.93
N ILE A 560 -7.54 16.22 -22.43
CA ILE A 560 -8.11 17.52 -22.05
C ILE A 560 -8.63 18.26 -23.28
N ALA A 561 -7.84 18.33 -24.36
CA ALA A 561 -8.25 18.99 -25.60
C ALA A 561 -9.53 18.38 -26.17
N PHE A 562 -9.61 17.05 -26.25
CA PHE A 562 -10.78 16.31 -26.69
C PHE A 562 -11.99 16.62 -25.82
N TYR A 563 -11.85 16.56 -24.49
CA TYR A 563 -12.93 16.90 -23.58
C TYR A 563 -13.44 18.33 -23.86
N LEU A 564 -12.55 19.30 -24.01
CA LEU A 564 -12.94 20.69 -24.29
C LEU A 564 -13.63 20.87 -25.64
N LEU A 565 -13.23 20.12 -26.67
CA LEU A 565 -13.89 20.11 -27.97
C LEU A 565 -15.34 19.60 -27.89
N THR A 566 -15.69 18.78 -26.89
CA THR A 566 -17.10 18.39 -26.66
C THR A 566 -17.94 19.51 -26.03
N GLN A 567 -17.32 20.59 -25.56
CA GLN A 567 -17.97 21.67 -24.83
C GLN A 567 -18.20 22.96 -25.66
N VAL A 568 -17.67 23.02 -26.88
CA VAL A 568 -17.80 24.22 -27.75
C VAL A 568 -19.16 24.28 -28.45
N ARG A 569 -19.64 25.50 -28.72
CA ARG A 569 -21.00 25.74 -29.27
C ARG A 569 -21.11 25.70 -30.79
N SER A 570 -20.02 25.90 -31.52
CA SER A 570 -20.06 26.07 -32.98
C SER A 570 -18.84 25.46 -33.67
N VAL A 571 -18.98 25.17 -34.97
CA VAL A 571 -17.87 24.69 -35.81
C VAL A 571 -16.70 25.68 -35.83
N ALA A 572 -16.98 26.99 -35.89
CA ALA A 572 -15.94 28.01 -35.80
C ALA A 572 -15.17 27.97 -34.46
N SER A 573 -15.87 27.70 -33.36
CA SER A 573 -15.26 27.54 -32.03
C SER A 573 -14.42 26.26 -31.95
N PHE A 574 -14.90 25.17 -32.55
CA PHE A 574 -14.17 23.91 -32.68
C PHE A 574 -12.86 24.11 -33.44
N VAL A 575 -12.92 24.70 -34.65
CA VAL A 575 -11.74 24.97 -35.48
C VAL A 575 -10.75 25.87 -34.74
N ARG A 576 -11.23 26.93 -34.08
CA ARG A 576 -10.38 27.82 -33.27
C ARG A 576 -9.66 27.07 -32.16
N LEU A 577 -10.38 26.26 -31.39
CA LEU A 577 -9.81 25.51 -30.28
C LEU A 577 -8.79 24.47 -30.78
N SER A 578 -9.11 23.76 -31.87
CA SER A 578 -8.22 22.80 -32.52
C SER A 578 -6.90 23.46 -32.96
N TRP A 579 -6.96 24.60 -33.65
CA TRP A 579 -5.74 25.32 -34.07
C TRP A 579 -4.86 25.75 -32.89
N ARG A 580 -5.48 26.18 -31.79
CA ARG A 580 -4.74 26.58 -30.59
C ARG A 580 -4.01 25.41 -29.92
N TRP A 581 -4.66 24.25 -29.85
CA TRP A 581 -4.02 23.03 -29.37
C TRP A 581 -2.96 22.51 -30.34
N LEU A 582 -3.20 22.55 -31.65
CA LEU A 582 -2.19 22.22 -32.66
C LEU A 582 -0.94 23.10 -32.52
N ALA A 583 -1.13 24.42 -32.36
CA ALA A 583 -0.03 25.35 -32.12
C ALA A 583 0.72 25.03 -30.81
N ALA A 584 -0.02 24.73 -29.73
CA ALA A 584 0.59 24.35 -28.44
C ALA A 584 1.39 23.04 -28.51
N LEU A 585 0.99 22.10 -29.37
CA LEU A 585 1.60 20.78 -29.53
C LEU A 585 2.63 20.74 -30.67
N ALA A 586 2.83 21.84 -31.41
CA ALA A 586 3.65 21.89 -32.61
C ALA A 586 5.10 21.41 -32.35
N ALA A 587 5.72 21.89 -31.26
CA ALA A 587 7.09 21.49 -30.90
C ALA A 587 7.21 19.96 -30.67
N THR A 588 6.22 19.35 -30.02
CA THR A 588 6.17 17.91 -29.81
C THR A 588 6.02 17.16 -31.12
N PHE A 589 5.16 17.62 -32.03
CA PHE A 589 5.00 16.97 -33.34
C PHE A 589 6.25 17.08 -34.20
N VAL A 590 6.91 18.24 -34.20
CA VAL A 590 8.20 18.41 -34.88
C VAL A 590 9.24 17.45 -34.31
N TYR A 591 9.36 17.35 -32.98
CA TYR A 591 10.28 16.41 -32.34
C TYR A 591 9.99 14.95 -32.71
N ILE A 592 8.71 14.53 -32.68
CA ILE A 592 8.31 13.18 -33.08
C ILE A 592 8.67 12.92 -34.55
N GLY A 593 8.49 13.92 -35.43
CA GLY A 593 8.88 13.82 -36.84
C GLY A 593 10.39 13.66 -37.04
N LEU A 594 11.19 14.45 -36.32
CA LEU A 594 12.65 14.37 -36.38
C LEU A 594 13.22 13.09 -35.75
N GLY A 595 12.59 12.59 -34.67
CA GLY A 595 13.00 11.39 -33.93
C GLY A 595 12.39 10.08 -34.45
N TRP A 596 11.88 10.05 -35.69
CA TRP A 596 11.17 8.89 -36.24
C TRP A 596 12.03 7.62 -36.26
N VAL A 597 13.35 7.75 -36.45
CA VAL A 597 14.31 6.63 -36.39
C VAL A 597 14.32 5.98 -35.01
N GLY A 598 14.35 6.76 -33.92
CA GLY A 598 14.29 6.23 -32.55
C GLY A 598 12.97 5.51 -32.26
N ILE A 599 11.86 6.06 -32.76
CA ILE A 599 10.52 5.46 -32.63
C ILE A 599 10.45 4.12 -33.39
N LEU A 600 10.87 4.10 -34.66
CA LEU A 600 10.90 2.88 -35.47
C LEU A 600 11.79 1.80 -34.86
N THR A 601 12.97 2.17 -34.38
CA THR A 601 13.88 1.23 -33.69
C THR A 601 13.17 0.54 -32.52
N LYS A 602 12.47 1.32 -31.68
CA LYS A 602 11.74 0.77 -30.52
C LYS A 602 10.53 -0.06 -30.93
N LEU A 603 9.84 0.31 -32.01
CA LEU A 603 8.74 -0.49 -32.57
C LEU A 603 9.23 -1.81 -33.16
N ASN A 604 10.39 -1.83 -33.80
CA ASN A 604 11.02 -3.03 -34.37
C ASN A 604 11.65 -3.94 -33.30
N ALA A 605 12.03 -3.39 -32.15
CA ALA A 605 12.47 -4.17 -31.00
C ALA A 605 11.31 -4.84 -30.23
N ALA A 606 10.05 -4.48 -30.52
CA ALA A 606 8.89 -5.09 -29.90
C ALA A 606 8.54 -6.44 -30.55
N PRO A 607 7.87 -7.37 -29.82
CA PRO A 607 7.45 -8.66 -30.39
C PRO A 607 6.61 -8.46 -31.67
N PRO A 608 6.81 -9.30 -32.70
CA PRO A 608 6.20 -9.11 -34.02
C PRO A 608 4.66 -9.17 -34.01
N GLU A 609 4.05 -9.88 -33.05
CA GLU A 609 2.59 -9.97 -32.94
C GLU A 609 2.01 -9.07 -31.83
N PRO A 610 1.03 -8.21 -32.15
CA PRO A 610 0.28 -7.48 -31.13
C PRO A 610 -0.53 -8.44 -30.26
N LEU A 611 -0.54 -8.21 -28.95
CA LEU A 611 -1.49 -8.84 -28.05
C LEU A 611 -2.92 -8.52 -28.49
N SER A 612 -3.76 -9.57 -28.58
CA SER A 612 -5.20 -9.41 -28.77
C SER A 612 -5.80 -8.50 -27.69
N PHE A 613 -6.95 -7.89 -27.97
CA PHE A 613 -7.63 -7.04 -26.98
C PHE A 613 -7.89 -7.79 -25.66
N ALA A 614 -8.30 -9.06 -25.73
CA ALA A 614 -8.55 -9.89 -24.56
C ALA A 614 -7.27 -10.16 -23.76
N MET A 615 -6.13 -10.40 -24.42
CA MET A 615 -4.84 -10.60 -23.74
C MET A 615 -4.30 -9.30 -23.15
N SER A 616 -4.41 -8.18 -23.87
CA SER A 616 -4.07 -6.85 -23.36
C SER A 616 -4.95 -6.47 -22.16
N PHE A 617 -6.26 -6.70 -22.24
CA PHE A 617 -7.20 -6.47 -21.15
C PHE A 617 -6.91 -7.38 -19.96
N LYS A 618 -6.62 -8.67 -20.17
CA LYS A 618 -6.24 -9.59 -19.10
C LYS A 618 -4.91 -9.19 -18.45
N ARG A 619 -3.88 -8.85 -19.22
CA ARG A 619 -2.59 -8.40 -18.68
C ARG A 619 -2.73 -7.08 -17.93
N ASN A 620 -3.36 -6.09 -18.56
CA ASN A 620 -3.40 -4.72 -18.08
C ASN A 620 -4.48 -4.49 -17.03
N VAL A 621 -5.63 -5.17 -17.10
CA VAL A 621 -6.68 -5.05 -16.08
C VAL A 621 -6.51 -6.19 -15.07
N LEU A 622 -6.69 -7.45 -15.46
CA LEU A 622 -6.63 -8.58 -14.51
C LEU A 622 -5.24 -8.78 -13.86
N GLY A 623 -4.14 -8.46 -14.54
CA GLY A 623 -2.78 -8.45 -13.95
C GLY A 623 -2.63 -7.36 -12.88
N LEU A 624 -3.08 -6.13 -13.18
CA LEU A 624 -3.18 -5.04 -12.19
C LEU A 624 -4.10 -5.41 -11.01
N LEU A 625 -5.16 -6.21 -11.25
CA LEU A 625 -6.02 -6.69 -10.17
C LEU A 625 -5.38 -7.83 -9.34
N ARG A 626 -4.62 -8.72 -10.00
CA ARG A 626 -3.95 -9.89 -9.38
C ARG A 626 -2.76 -9.49 -8.53
N ASP A 627 -1.95 -8.55 -9.00
CA ASP A 627 -0.73 -8.10 -8.34
C ASP A 627 -1.05 -6.99 -7.31
N PHE A 628 -2.27 -7.03 -6.74
CA PHE A 628 -2.75 -6.19 -5.63
C PHE A 628 -1.93 -6.48 -4.36
N TYR A 629 -0.74 -5.90 -4.31
CA TYR A 629 0.11 -5.91 -3.14
C TYR A 629 0.24 -4.47 -2.62
N PRO A 630 -0.13 -4.18 -1.35
CA PRO A 630 -0.06 -2.86 -0.74
C PRO A 630 1.34 -2.20 -0.72
N ALA A 631 2.38 -2.89 -1.19
CA ALA A 631 3.75 -2.37 -1.24
C ALA A 631 4.24 -1.96 -2.65
N ALA A 632 3.45 -2.18 -3.71
CA ALA A 632 3.83 -1.76 -5.07
C ALA A 632 3.37 -0.31 -5.33
N VAL A 633 4.30 0.51 -5.84
CA VAL A 633 4.25 1.98 -5.85
C VAL A 633 3.10 2.55 -6.69
N GLY A 634 2.54 1.78 -7.64
CA GLY A 634 1.41 2.22 -8.47
C GLY A 634 0.04 1.57 -8.21
N THR A 635 -0.05 0.38 -7.59
CA THR A 635 -1.31 -0.40 -7.56
C THR A 635 -2.36 0.18 -6.60
N THR A 636 -1.92 0.74 -5.46
CA THR A 636 -2.83 1.34 -4.46
C THR A 636 -3.61 2.54 -5.03
N ALA A 637 -2.97 3.36 -5.88
CA ALA A 637 -3.60 4.52 -6.54
C ALA A 637 -4.63 4.12 -7.61
N PHE A 638 -4.42 2.98 -8.29
CA PHE A 638 -5.33 2.44 -9.30
C PHE A 638 -6.64 1.90 -8.71
N TRP A 639 -6.56 1.19 -7.58
CA TRP A 639 -7.77 0.66 -6.91
C TRP A 639 -8.60 1.76 -6.25
N VAL A 640 -7.92 2.78 -5.71
CA VAL A 640 -8.53 4.04 -5.31
C VAL A 640 -9.25 4.68 -6.50
N PHE A 641 -8.65 4.74 -7.68
CA PHE A 641 -9.27 5.27 -8.89
C PHE A 641 -10.53 4.49 -9.34
N MET A 642 -10.51 3.15 -9.31
CA MET A 642 -11.69 2.35 -9.64
C MET A 642 -12.81 2.51 -8.61
N LEU A 643 -12.48 2.56 -7.31
CA LEU A 643 -13.44 2.84 -6.25
C LEU A 643 -14.05 4.25 -6.41
N LEU A 644 -13.22 5.25 -6.75
CA LEU A 644 -13.65 6.64 -6.94
C LEU A 644 -14.46 6.85 -8.22
N GLY A 645 -14.19 6.12 -9.29
CA GLY A 645 -15.04 6.10 -10.49
C GLY A 645 -16.44 5.59 -10.17
N LEU A 646 -16.53 4.50 -9.39
CA LEU A 646 -17.80 3.96 -8.91
C LEU A 646 -18.51 4.91 -7.91
N ILE A 647 -17.76 5.52 -6.99
CA ILE A 647 -18.27 6.52 -6.05
C ILE A 647 -18.71 7.79 -6.76
N GLY A 648 -17.99 8.25 -7.79
CA GLY A 648 -18.29 9.46 -8.57
C GLY A 648 -19.54 9.31 -9.42
N VAL A 649 -19.70 8.16 -10.08
CA VAL A 649 -20.94 7.80 -10.78
C VAL A 649 -22.10 7.68 -9.78
N PHE A 650 -21.90 7.04 -8.63
CA PHE A 650 -22.97 6.92 -7.62
C PHE A 650 -23.34 8.27 -6.98
N ALA A 651 -22.35 9.13 -6.71
CA ALA A 651 -22.54 10.48 -6.18
C ALA A 651 -23.30 11.38 -7.16
N TYR A 652 -23.00 11.27 -8.46
CA TYR A 652 -23.75 11.92 -9.54
C TYR A 652 -25.21 11.45 -9.59
N LEU A 653 -25.45 10.16 -9.38
CA LEU A 653 -26.80 9.57 -9.45
C LEU A 653 -27.68 9.87 -8.23
N HIS A 654 -27.11 10.07 -7.03
CA HIS A 654 -27.89 10.11 -5.78
C HIS A 654 -27.96 11.47 -5.06
N LYS A 655 -27.14 12.45 -5.43
CA LYS A 655 -27.13 13.78 -4.78
C LYS A 655 -27.14 14.89 -5.82
N ARG A 656 -27.71 16.05 -5.46
CA ARG A 656 -27.67 17.28 -6.27
C ARG A 656 -26.55 18.20 -5.74
N PRO A 657 -25.27 17.97 -6.08
CA PRO A 657 -24.18 18.90 -5.73
C PRO A 657 -24.38 20.25 -6.43
N SER A 658 -23.61 21.27 -6.01
CA SER A 658 -23.60 22.55 -6.73
C SER A 658 -23.22 22.31 -8.21
N PRO A 659 -23.77 23.10 -9.16
CA PRO A 659 -23.47 22.92 -10.58
C PRO A 659 -21.98 22.94 -10.90
N SER A 660 -21.21 23.82 -10.25
CA SER A 660 -19.76 23.91 -10.42
C SER A 660 -19.03 22.66 -9.94
N LEU A 661 -19.36 22.14 -8.76
CA LEU A 661 -18.76 20.92 -8.21
C LEU A 661 -19.11 19.69 -9.06
N ARG A 662 -20.35 19.61 -9.56
CA ARG A 662 -20.79 18.54 -10.45
C ARG A 662 -19.94 18.51 -11.72
N THR A 663 -19.79 19.67 -12.36
CA THR A 663 -19.01 19.82 -13.59
C THR A 663 -17.55 19.45 -13.36
N ALA A 664 -16.95 19.90 -12.26
CA ALA A 664 -15.57 19.55 -11.89
C ALA A 664 -15.37 18.03 -11.76
N ILE A 665 -16.28 17.34 -11.05
CA ILE A 665 -16.20 15.88 -10.86
C ILE A 665 -16.34 15.14 -12.19
N LEU A 666 -17.33 15.49 -13.02
CA LEU A 666 -17.59 14.82 -14.29
C LEU A 666 -16.47 15.02 -15.30
N MET A 667 -15.96 16.25 -15.38
CA MET A 667 -14.81 16.58 -16.23
C MET A 667 -13.59 15.77 -15.81
N LEU A 668 -13.25 15.79 -14.52
CA LEU A 668 -12.06 15.12 -14.01
C LEU A 668 -12.17 13.60 -14.20
N ALA A 669 -13.32 13.01 -13.90
CA ALA A 669 -13.58 11.60 -14.18
C ALA A 669 -13.51 11.27 -15.67
N GLY A 670 -14.07 12.12 -16.54
CA GLY A 670 -14.07 11.94 -17.99
C GLY A 670 -12.67 12.01 -18.61
N VAL A 671 -11.86 13.01 -18.24
CA VAL A 671 -10.48 13.16 -18.71
C VAL A 671 -9.62 11.97 -18.26
N LEU A 672 -9.72 11.58 -16.99
CA LEU A 672 -8.95 10.45 -16.45
C LEU A 672 -9.38 9.11 -17.07
N LEU A 673 -10.68 8.92 -17.29
CA LEU A 673 -11.21 7.73 -17.97
C LEU A 673 -10.74 7.67 -19.42
N LEU A 674 -10.82 8.77 -20.16
CA LEU A 674 -10.35 8.84 -21.54
C LEU A 674 -8.86 8.52 -21.64
N PHE A 675 -8.04 9.15 -20.79
CA PHE A 675 -6.62 8.87 -20.70
C PHE A 675 -6.37 7.37 -20.44
N PHE A 676 -7.06 6.78 -19.46
CA PHE A 676 -6.94 5.36 -19.14
C PHE A 676 -7.32 4.45 -20.30
N VAL A 677 -8.44 4.72 -20.97
CA VAL A 677 -8.89 3.93 -22.14
C VAL A 677 -7.86 3.99 -23.27
N VAL A 678 -7.33 5.18 -23.57
CA VAL A 678 -6.30 5.34 -24.60
C VAL A 678 -5.02 4.59 -24.22
N GLN A 679 -4.61 4.60 -22.94
CA GLN A 679 -3.48 3.79 -22.48
C GLN A 679 -3.73 2.29 -22.67
N VAL A 680 -4.89 1.77 -22.27
CA VAL A 680 -5.24 0.34 -22.42
C VAL A 680 -5.25 -0.08 -23.89
N ILE A 681 -5.79 0.74 -24.79
CA ILE A 681 -5.83 0.45 -26.23
C ILE A 681 -4.44 0.54 -26.87
N GLY A 682 -3.65 1.56 -26.52
CA GLY A 682 -2.34 1.83 -27.12
C GLY A 682 -1.26 0.80 -26.81
N THR A 683 -1.48 -0.10 -25.85
CA THR A 683 -0.47 -1.06 -25.35
C THR A 683 -0.55 -2.46 -25.98
N ARG A 684 -1.26 -2.61 -27.10
CA ARG A 684 -1.37 -3.88 -27.84
C ARG A 684 -0.05 -4.36 -28.44
N ARG A 685 0.93 -3.48 -28.70
CA ARG A 685 2.19 -3.84 -29.38
C ARG A 685 3.45 -3.88 -28.51
N ALA A 686 3.44 -3.44 -27.26
CA ALA A 686 4.61 -3.63 -26.37
C ALA A 686 4.29 -3.46 -24.88
N GLU A 687 5.33 -3.63 -24.06
CA GLU A 687 5.46 -3.46 -22.59
C GLU A 687 5.20 -2.02 -22.09
N PHE A 688 4.19 -1.36 -22.64
CA PHE A 688 3.95 0.07 -22.43
C PHE A 688 3.20 0.40 -21.12
N ILE A 689 2.71 -0.59 -20.35
CA ILE A 689 2.13 -0.32 -19.02
C ILE A 689 3.11 -0.72 -17.94
N HIS A 690 3.87 0.26 -17.47
CA HIS A 690 4.62 0.20 -16.23
C HIS A 690 3.91 1.05 -15.18
N GLU A 691 3.95 0.64 -13.91
CA GLU A 691 3.23 1.31 -12.82
C GLU A 691 3.55 2.81 -12.70
N ARG A 692 4.76 3.22 -13.09
CA ARG A 692 5.24 4.61 -13.11
C ARG A 692 4.46 5.52 -14.05
N TYR A 693 3.88 5.00 -15.14
CA TYR A 693 3.09 5.80 -16.07
C TYR A 693 1.69 6.15 -15.54
N MET A 694 1.31 5.66 -14.36
CA MET A 694 0.14 6.17 -13.65
C MET A 694 0.38 7.57 -13.08
N ILE A 695 1.63 8.08 -13.07
CA ILE A 695 1.97 9.40 -12.52
C ILE A 695 1.12 10.54 -13.11
N PHE A 696 0.76 10.46 -14.40
CA PHE A 696 -0.05 11.46 -15.10
C PHE A 696 -1.48 11.59 -14.56
N MET A 697 -2.04 10.50 -14.01
CA MET A 697 -3.39 10.49 -13.45
C MET A 697 -3.41 10.77 -11.94
N VAL A 698 -2.31 10.53 -11.22
CA VAL A 698 -2.24 10.61 -9.75
C VAL A 698 -2.76 11.96 -9.20
N PRO A 699 -2.31 13.14 -9.68
CA PRO A 699 -2.82 14.41 -9.18
C PRO A 699 -4.33 14.58 -9.36
N GLY A 700 -4.89 14.08 -10.46
CA GLY A 700 -6.33 14.12 -10.72
C GLY A 700 -7.12 13.14 -9.85
N CYS A 701 -6.59 11.94 -9.63
CA CYS A 701 -7.21 10.96 -8.74
C CYS A 701 -7.28 11.48 -7.30
N LEU A 702 -6.18 12.05 -6.79
CA LEU A 702 -6.14 12.63 -5.44
C LEU A 702 -7.09 13.83 -5.33
N LEU A 703 -7.24 14.62 -6.41
CA LEU A 703 -8.20 15.71 -6.45
C LEU A 703 -9.65 15.19 -6.42
N LEU A 704 -9.99 14.11 -7.12
CA LEU A 704 -11.30 13.47 -7.02
C LEU A 704 -11.62 13.02 -5.59
N VAL A 705 -10.68 12.38 -4.90
CA VAL A 705 -10.84 12.01 -3.46
C VAL A 705 -11.19 13.25 -2.65
N ALA A 706 -10.41 14.32 -2.82
CA ALA A 706 -10.60 15.55 -2.10
C ALA A 706 -12.00 16.15 -2.40
N LEU A 707 -12.41 16.23 -3.67
CA LEU A 707 -13.73 16.74 -4.06
C LEU A 707 -14.88 15.97 -3.40
N PHE A 708 -14.75 14.65 -3.21
CA PHE A 708 -15.77 13.86 -2.53
C PHE A 708 -15.92 14.17 -1.04
N THR A 709 -14.91 14.77 -0.39
CA THR A 709 -15.04 15.27 0.99
C THR A 709 -16.01 16.47 1.10
N GLN A 710 -16.28 17.14 -0.01
CA GLN A 710 -17.22 18.27 -0.09
C GLN A 710 -18.67 17.80 -0.30
N LEU A 711 -18.90 16.56 -0.76
CA LEU A 711 -20.23 16.01 -0.93
C LEU A 711 -20.86 15.65 0.41
N PRO A 712 -22.18 15.81 0.62
CA PRO A 712 -22.82 15.43 1.86
C PRO A 712 -23.12 13.91 1.93
N GLY A 713 -23.17 13.38 3.15
CA GLY A 713 -23.57 11.98 3.42
C GLY A 713 -22.42 10.97 3.30
N TRP A 714 -22.73 9.77 2.82
CA TRP A 714 -21.77 8.67 2.76
C TRP A 714 -20.53 8.93 1.88
N PRO A 715 -20.56 9.70 0.76
CA PRO A 715 -19.34 9.96 -0.03
C PRO A 715 -18.30 10.76 0.76
N LYS A 716 -18.73 11.69 1.63
CA LYS A 716 -17.83 12.40 2.56
C LYS A 716 -17.07 11.44 3.45
N VAL A 717 -17.80 10.49 4.01
CA VAL A 717 -17.24 9.57 4.99
C VAL A 717 -16.35 8.54 4.29
N ALA A 718 -16.77 8.04 3.12
CA ALA A 718 -15.93 7.19 2.29
C ALA A 718 -14.63 7.90 1.88
N ALA A 719 -14.71 9.15 1.42
CA ALA A 719 -13.54 9.96 1.10
C ALA A 719 -12.67 10.23 2.34
N GLY A 720 -13.26 10.53 3.49
CA GLY A 720 -12.54 10.71 4.75
C GLY A 720 -11.80 9.44 5.21
N LEU A 721 -12.46 8.28 5.14
CA LEU A 721 -11.85 6.99 5.44
C LEU A 721 -10.72 6.64 4.46
N LEU A 722 -10.93 6.96 3.18
CA LEU A 722 -9.94 6.77 2.14
C LEU A 722 -8.72 7.66 2.39
N VAL A 723 -8.91 8.91 2.80
CA VAL A 723 -7.83 9.81 3.22
C VAL A 723 -7.06 9.23 4.42
N ILE A 724 -7.77 8.75 5.44
CA ILE A 724 -7.17 8.11 6.63
C ILE A 724 -6.36 6.86 6.25
N ALA A 725 -6.77 6.12 5.22
CA ALA A 725 -6.03 4.97 4.72
C ALA A 725 -4.85 5.36 3.82
N LEU A 726 -5.04 6.32 2.92
CA LEU A 726 -4.07 6.73 1.89
C LEU A 726 -2.84 7.42 2.47
N VAL A 727 -3.00 8.24 3.51
CA VAL A 727 -1.87 8.95 4.13
C VAL A 727 -0.82 7.99 4.71
N PRO A 728 -1.16 7.08 5.65
CA PRO A 728 -0.19 6.13 6.19
C PRO A 728 0.24 5.09 5.15
N ALA A 729 -0.64 4.69 4.23
CA ALA A 729 -0.26 3.77 3.15
C ALA A 729 0.79 4.41 2.22
N GLY A 730 0.60 5.66 1.82
CA GLY A 730 1.54 6.40 0.97
C GLY A 730 2.91 6.57 1.62
N LEU A 731 2.96 6.93 2.91
CA LEU A 731 4.21 7.03 3.67
C LEU A 731 4.88 5.66 3.82
N ARG A 732 4.11 4.60 4.07
CA ARG A 732 4.65 3.23 4.17
C ARG A 732 5.23 2.76 2.84
N VAL A 733 4.54 3.02 1.72
CA VAL A 733 5.04 2.72 0.38
C VAL A 733 6.34 3.48 0.11
N TRP A 734 6.42 4.76 0.45
CA TRP A 734 7.67 5.53 0.32
C TRP A 734 8.81 4.98 1.20
N GLN A 735 8.50 4.55 2.43
CA GLN A 735 9.49 3.96 3.34
C GLN A 735 9.96 2.56 2.92
N GLN A 736 9.07 1.76 2.34
CA GLN A 736 9.32 0.37 1.93
C GLN A 736 9.80 0.26 0.49
N SER A 737 9.57 1.28 -0.33
CA SER A 737 10.08 1.33 -1.68
C SER A 737 11.59 1.14 -1.57
N PRO A 738 12.16 0.12 -2.25
CA PRO A 738 13.59 -0.08 -2.24
C PRO A 738 14.21 1.16 -2.89
N ARG A 739 14.56 2.15 -2.06
CA ARG A 739 15.63 3.09 -2.37
C ARG A 739 16.78 2.22 -2.87
N PRO A 740 17.48 2.58 -3.97
CA PRO A 740 18.07 1.64 -4.91
C PRO A 740 19.26 0.80 -4.37
N MET A 741 19.15 0.16 -3.20
CA MET A 741 20.06 -0.84 -2.67
C MET A 741 20.06 -2.13 -3.52
N GLY A 742 19.06 -2.31 -4.40
CA GLY A 742 18.98 -3.42 -5.34
C GLY A 742 19.52 -3.12 -6.75
N TYR A 743 19.82 -1.85 -7.07
CA TYR A 743 20.22 -1.41 -8.42
C TYR A 743 21.71 -1.02 -8.52
N GLY A 744 22.48 -1.21 -7.44
CA GLY A 744 23.93 -1.07 -7.40
C GLY A 744 24.44 0.25 -6.82
N ASP A 745 25.49 0.15 -6.01
CA ASP A 745 26.25 1.29 -5.49
C ASP A 745 27.33 1.71 -6.50
N TRP A 746 26.91 2.43 -7.54
CA TRP A 746 27.79 2.86 -8.64
C TRP A 746 28.94 3.74 -8.16
N ARG A 747 28.69 4.57 -7.14
CA ARG A 747 29.71 5.39 -6.49
C ARG A 747 30.73 4.52 -5.76
N GLY A 748 30.28 3.55 -4.96
CA GLY A 748 31.15 2.59 -4.27
C GLY A 748 31.93 1.69 -5.22
N GLY A 749 31.30 1.22 -6.30
CA GLY A 749 31.95 0.43 -7.35
C GLY A 749 33.06 1.21 -8.07
N ALA A 750 32.81 2.47 -8.42
CA ALA A 750 33.81 3.34 -9.03
C ALA A 750 34.97 3.68 -8.07
N ALA A 751 34.68 3.94 -6.79
CA ALA A 751 35.71 4.13 -5.77
C ALA A 751 36.61 2.89 -5.64
N LEU A 752 36.02 1.69 -5.69
CA LEU A 752 36.78 0.45 -5.64
C LEU A 752 37.68 0.25 -6.88
N VAL A 753 37.15 0.51 -8.08
CA VAL A 753 37.95 0.50 -9.31
C VAL A 753 39.10 1.51 -9.22
N SER A 754 38.83 2.73 -8.73
CA SER A 754 39.86 3.76 -8.55
C SER A 754 40.97 3.33 -7.58
N HIS A 755 40.64 2.63 -6.49
CA HIS A 755 41.65 2.13 -5.56
C HIS A 755 42.57 1.05 -6.18
N LEU A 756 42.05 0.29 -7.15
CA LEU A 756 42.81 -0.76 -7.84
C LEU A 756 43.61 -0.22 -9.04
N TYR A 757 43.11 0.84 -9.66
CA TYR A 757 43.63 1.42 -10.89
C TYR A 757 45.03 2.01 -10.72
N ARG A 758 45.92 1.68 -11.65
CA ARG A 758 47.21 2.36 -11.85
C ARG A 758 47.29 2.88 -13.29
N PRO A 759 48.04 3.96 -13.55
CA PRO A 759 48.19 4.49 -14.90
C PRO A 759 48.67 3.43 -15.88
N GLY A 760 47.92 3.24 -16.97
CA GLY A 760 48.17 2.21 -17.99
C GLY A 760 47.43 0.88 -17.80
N ASP A 761 46.70 0.68 -16.69
CA ASP A 761 45.81 -0.47 -16.52
C ASP A 761 44.64 -0.39 -17.52
N VAL A 762 44.16 -1.54 -17.99
CA VAL A 762 42.99 -1.63 -18.89
C VAL A 762 41.74 -2.01 -18.10
N ILE A 763 40.64 -1.28 -18.30
CA ILE A 763 39.35 -1.54 -17.64
C ILE A 763 38.43 -2.24 -18.65
N LEU A 764 38.11 -3.51 -18.41
CA LEU A 764 37.17 -4.29 -19.22
C LEU A 764 35.77 -4.24 -18.63
N VAL A 765 34.81 -3.82 -19.44
CA VAL A 765 33.39 -3.81 -19.11
C VAL A 765 32.66 -4.78 -20.04
N PRO A 766 32.36 -6.01 -19.59
CA PRO A 766 31.76 -7.06 -20.42
C PRO A 766 30.25 -6.85 -20.60
N MET A 767 29.87 -5.68 -21.12
CA MET A 767 28.48 -5.27 -21.38
C MET A 767 28.33 -4.69 -22.78
N ASP A 768 27.15 -4.85 -23.37
CA ASP A 768 26.83 -4.49 -24.76
C ASP A 768 25.97 -3.22 -24.88
N GLN A 769 26.05 -2.32 -23.90
CA GLN A 769 25.25 -1.10 -23.91
C GLN A 769 26.15 0.12 -23.72
N PRO A 770 26.31 0.97 -24.75
CA PRO A 770 27.07 2.22 -24.66
C PRO A 770 26.64 3.09 -23.48
N VAL A 771 25.35 3.02 -23.16
CA VAL A 771 24.72 3.71 -22.04
C VAL A 771 25.34 3.31 -20.69
N MET A 772 25.51 2.00 -20.45
CA MET A 772 26.15 1.48 -19.23
C MET A 772 27.64 1.85 -19.16
N MET A 773 28.33 2.02 -20.29
CA MET A 773 29.71 2.49 -20.30
C MET A 773 29.82 3.95 -19.84
N ALA A 774 28.93 4.81 -20.34
CA ALA A 774 28.86 6.22 -19.96
C ALA A 774 28.58 6.40 -18.45
N TYR A 775 27.82 5.47 -17.86
CA TYR A 775 27.52 5.42 -16.43
C TYR A 775 28.78 5.26 -15.58
N PHE A 776 29.66 4.33 -15.96
CA PHE A 776 30.89 4.06 -15.23
C PHE A 776 31.86 5.23 -15.30
N GLN A 777 32.02 5.79 -16.49
CA GLN A 777 32.87 6.95 -16.66
C GLN A 777 32.33 8.17 -15.87
N HIS A 778 31.00 8.31 -15.65
CA HIS A 778 30.45 9.41 -14.87
C HIS A 778 31.01 9.45 -13.44
N TYR A 779 31.13 8.29 -12.78
CA TYR A 779 31.68 8.20 -11.43
C TYR A 779 33.21 8.11 -11.40
N LEU A 780 33.82 7.51 -12.42
CA LEU A 780 35.28 7.37 -12.49
C LEU A 780 36.00 8.67 -12.89
N LYS A 781 35.33 9.62 -13.58
CA LYS A 781 35.95 10.88 -14.03
C LYS A 781 36.54 11.71 -12.88
N ASP A 782 35.98 11.57 -11.69
CA ASP A 782 36.42 12.33 -10.51
C ASP A 782 37.72 11.71 -9.92
N HIS A 783 38.12 10.53 -10.40
CA HIS A 783 39.20 9.72 -9.87
C HIS A 783 40.29 9.40 -10.93
N ILE A 784 39.90 9.31 -12.21
CA ILE A 784 40.78 9.01 -13.35
C ILE A 784 40.50 10.05 -14.45
N PRO A 785 41.53 10.68 -15.05
CA PRO A 785 41.35 11.65 -16.12
C PRO A 785 40.53 11.08 -17.30
N MET A 786 39.59 11.87 -17.84
CA MET A 786 38.69 11.40 -18.91
C MET A 786 39.44 10.90 -20.16
N ALA A 787 40.51 11.57 -20.58
CA ALA A 787 41.34 11.13 -21.72
C ALA A 787 42.04 9.78 -21.47
N GLU A 788 42.25 9.40 -20.20
CA GLU A 788 42.78 8.11 -19.82
C GLU A 788 41.68 7.05 -19.80
N LEU A 789 40.50 7.38 -19.27
CA LEU A 789 39.32 6.50 -19.31
C LEU A 789 38.92 6.16 -20.75
N GLU A 790 38.85 7.14 -21.65
CA GLU A 790 38.50 6.90 -23.07
C GLU A 790 39.52 6.02 -23.79
N ARG A 791 40.81 6.11 -23.41
CA ARG A 791 41.86 5.27 -23.99
C ARG A 791 41.93 3.88 -23.39
N ASN A 792 41.65 3.71 -22.10
CA ASN A 792 41.94 2.48 -21.36
C ASN A 792 40.70 1.64 -21.01
N MET A 793 39.50 2.18 -21.21
CA MET A 793 38.25 1.46 -20.97
C MET A 793 37.75 0.80 -22.25
N VAL A 794 37.46 -0.50 -22.17
CA VAL A 794 37.08 -1.32 -23.33
C VAL A 794 35.80 -2.09 -23.00
N GLY A 795 34.81 -2.04 -23.90
CA GLY A 795 33.53 -2.74 -23.76
C GLY A 795 32.85 -3.01 -25.09
N GLY A 796 31.76 -3.76 -25.06
CA GLY A 796 31.00 -4.18 -26.24
C GLY A 796 30.85 -5.70 -26.37
N ARG A 797 30.02 -6.16 -27.31
CA ARG A 797 29.94 -7.57 -27.74
C ARG A 797 30.34 -7.74 -29.21
N PRO A 798 30.72 -8.95 -29.63
CA PRO A 798 30.83 -10.19 -28.85
C PRO A 798 32.03 -10.22 -27.89
N ILE A 799 31.97 -11.03 -26.83
CA ILE A 799 33.04 -11.15 -25.81
C ILE A 799 34.42 -11.46 -26.41
N ALA A 800 34.45 -12.19 -27.54
CA ALA A 800 35.69 -12.47 -28.26
C ALA A 800 36.41 -11.21 -28.77
N THR A 801 35.70 -10.13 -29.12
CA THR A 801 36.35 -8.90 -29.59
C THR A 801 36.98 -8.10 -28.47
N LEU A 802 36.48 -8.21 -27.23
CA LEU A 802 37.07 -7.55 -26.05
C LEU A 802 38.50 -8.03 -25.80
N VAL A 803 38.72 -9.35 -25.81
CA VAL A 803 40.05 -9.94 -25.56
C VAL A 803 41.00 -9.67 -26.72
N GLU A 804 40.50 -9.69 -27.95
CA GLU A 804 41.29 -9.34 -29.13
C GLU A 804 41.71 -7.85 -29.13
N GLN A 805 40.83 -6.94 -28.69
CA GLN A 805 41.18 -5.51 -28.50
C GLN A 805 42.25 -5.30 -27.42
N VAL A 806 42.30 -6.15 -26.40
CA VAL A 806 43.39 -6.15 -25.41
C VAL A 806 44.69 -6.65 -26.04
N ARG A 807 44.63 -7.69 -26.89
CA ARG A 807 45.79 -8.26 -27.58
C ARG A 807 46.43 -7.30 -28.58
N GLN A 808 45.61 -6.50 -29.27
CA GLN A 808 46.06 -5.57 -30.33
C GLN A 808 46.70 -4.28 -29.82
N ARG A 809 46.79 -4.06 -28.49
CA ARG A 809 47.46 -2.89 -27.93
C ARG A 809 48.98 -2.97 -28.11
N GLU A 810 49.61 -1.85 -28.46
CA GLU A 810 51.07 -1.73 -28.68
C GLU A 810 51.93 -2.22 -27.50
N ARG A 811 51.41 -2.11 -26.26
CA ARG A 811 51.99 -2.72 -25.06
C ARG A 811 50.94 -3.58 -24.39
N ARG A 812 51.29 -4.84 -24.08
CA ARG A 812 50.42 -5.73 -23.32
C ARG A 812 50.21 -5.15 -21.92
N PRO A 813 48.95 -5.04 -21.45
CA PRO A 813 48.69 -4.55 -20.10
C PRO A 813 49.08 -5.62 -19.08
N ASN A 814 49.95 -5.24 -18.13
CA ASN A 814 50.34 -6.11 -17.00
C ASN A 814 49.18 -6.33 -16.01
N ARG A 815 48.22 -5.40 -15.99
CA ARG A 815 47.05 -5.44 -15.11
C ARG A 815 45.79 -5.02 -15.87
N ILE A 816 44.74 -5.80 -15.67
CA ILE A 816 43.42 -5.63 -16.25
C ILE A 816 42.42 -5.60 -15.09
N ILE A 817 41.47 -4.68 -15.13
CA ILE A 817 40.37 -4.61 -14.17
C ILE A 817 39.08 -4.98 -14.89
N ILE A 818 38.48 -6.12 -14.54
CA ILE A 818 37.15 -6.48 -15.03
C ILE A 818 36.13 -5.84 -14.10
N PHE A 819 35.24 -5.04 -14.66
CA PHE A 819 34.16 -4.40 -13.92
C PHE A 819 32.79 -4.77 -14.49
N SER A 820 31.92 -5.35 -13.68
CA SER A 820 30.64 -5.89 -14.16
C SER A 820 29.53 -5.77 -13.11
N HIS A 821 28.28 -5.69 -13.56
CA HIS A 821 27.09 -5.80 -12.73
C HIS A 821 26.68 -7.27 -12.61
N TYR A 822 26.08 -7.68 -11.48
CA TYR A 822 25.73 -9.08 -11.21
C TYR A 822 24.89 -9.74 -12.33
N ALA A 823 24.01 -8.95 -12.97
CA ALA A 823 23.19 -9.40 -14.09
C ALA A 823 24.02 -9.88 -15.29
N PHE A 824 25.25 -9.38 -15.44
CA PHE A 824 26.19 -9.74 -16.50
C PHE A 824 27.33 -10.63 -16.00
N ARG A 825 27.19 -11.27 -14.83
CA ARG A 825 28.20 -12.17 -14.26
C ARG A 825 28.63 -13.27 -15.22
N ASN A 826 27.72 -13.83 -16.01
CA ASN A 826 28.06 -14.84 -17.00
C ASN A 826 28.97 -14.28 -18.11
N SER A 827 28.73 -13.04 -18.54
CA SER A 827 29.59 -12.35 -19.51
C SER A 827 30.96 -12.03 -18.91
N ALA A 828 31.02 -11.59 -17.65
CA ALA A 828 32.28 -11.35 -16.95
C ALA A 828 33.11 -12.63 -16.77
N ASN A 829 32.47 -13.74 -16.39
CA ASN A 829 33.13 -15.03 -16.25
C ASN A 829 33.66 -15.55 -17.59
N ALA A 830 32.92 -15.33 -18.69
CA ALA A 830 33.36 -15.74 -20.02
C ALA A 830 34.58 -14.94 -20.50
N VAL A 831 34.60 -13.61 -20.27
CA VAL A 831 35.80 -12.78 -20.53
C VAL A 831 36.97 -13.26 -19.68
N LEU A 832 36.75 -13.49 -18.37
CA LEU A 832 37.80 -13.95 -17.48
C LEU A 832 38.40 -15.29 -17.94
N HIS A 833 37.55 -16.24 -18.33
CA HIS A 833 37.99 -17.53 -18.86
C HIS A 833 38.88 -17.35 -20.10
N GLN A 834 38.49 -16.50 -21.05
CA GLN A 834 39.31 -16.22 -22.23
C GLN A 834 40.65 -15.58 -21.90
N LEU A 835 40.69 -14.62 -20.96
CA LEU A 835 41.95 -14.02 -20.50
C LEU A 835 42.90 -15.06 -19.86
N GLN A 836 42.34 -16.06 -19.16
CA GLN A 836 43.12 -17.15 -18.57
C GLN A 836 43.65 -18.11 -19.64
N THR A 837 42.83 -18.49 -20.62
CA THR A 837 43.21 -19.47 -21.65
C THR A 837 44.10 -18.90 -22.74
N GLU A 838 43.85 -17.67 -23.19
CA GLU A 838 44.49 -17.09 -24.39
C GLU A 838 45.66 -16.15 -24.06
N LEU A 839 45.64 -15.52 -22.88
CA LEU A 839 46.65 -14.54 -22.45
C LEU A 839 47.37 -14.95 -21.15
N HIS A 840 47.09 -16.14 -20.61
CA HIS A 840 47.70 -16.70 -19.40
C HIS A 840 47.62 -15.77 -18.18
N CYS A 841 46.58 -14.96 -18.08
CA CYS A 841 46.39 -14.05 -16.95
C CYS A 841 45.85 -14.78 -15.72
N LYS A 842 46.14 -14.25 -14.52
CA LYS A 842 45.68 -14.78 -13.23
C LYS A 842 44.69 -13.80 -12.56
N PRO A 843 43.49 -14.25 -12.16
CA PRO A 843 42.57 -13.42 -11.39
C PRO A 843 43.01 -13.29 -9.93
N GLY A 844 42.86 -12.08 -9.38
CA GLY A 844 42.88 -11.79 -7.96
C GLY A 844 41.52 -12.06 -7.28
N PRO A 845 41.37 -11.67 -6.00
CA PRO A 845 40.12 -11.85 -5.26
C PRO A 845 38.99 -11.02 -5.86
N LEU A 846 37.80 -11.62 -5.98
CA LEU A 846 36.58 -10.91 -6.36
C LEU A 846 36.19 -9.91 -5.25
N GLN A 847 36.12 -8.64 -5.61
CA GLN A 847 35.63 -7.57 -4.75
C GLN A 847 34.25 -7.12 -5.23
N SER A 848 33.41 -6.64 -4.31
CA SER A 848 32.04 -6.24 -4.65
C SER A 848 31.55 -5.04 -3.85
N ALA A 849 30.88 -4.12 -4.55
CA ALA A 849 30.09 -3.05 -3.96
C ALA A 849 28.61 -3.34 -4.27
N GLN A 850 27.90 -3.96 -3.33
CA GLN A 850 26.55 -4.50 -3.51
C GLN A 850 26.43 -5.41 -4.75
N THR A 851 25.75 -4.97 -5.80
CA THR A 851 25.49 -5.72 -7.04
C THR A 851 26.58 -5.54 -8.10
N LEU A 852 27.60 -4.72 -7.83
CA LEU A 852 28.74 -4.48 -8.73
C LEU A 852 29.94 -5.33 -8.29
N HIS A 853 30.60 -5.93 -9.27
CA HIS A 853 31.72 -6.86 -9.13
C HIS A 853 32.95 -6.31 -9.83
N VAL A 854 34.09 -6.35 -9.13
CA VAL A 854 35.38 -5.90 -9.63
C VAL A 854 36.39 -7.03 -9.44
N ILE A 855 37.10 -7.38 -10.50
CA ILE A 855 38.12 -8.42 -10.49
C ILE A 855 39.40 -7.81 -11.06
N GLU A 856 40.44 -7.76 -10.24
CA GLU A 856 41.79 -7.50 -10.72
C GLU A 856 42.34 -8.75 -11.40
N VAL A 857 42.95 -8.59 -12.56
CA VAL A 857 43.55 -9.66 -13.35
C VAL A 857 44.97 -9.25 -13.71
N THR A 858 45.96 -10.02 -13.28
CA THR A 858 47.37 -9.78 -13.58
C THR A 858 47.81 -10.68 -14.73
N CYS A 859 48.37 -10.10 -15.78
CA CYS A 859 48.95 -10.84 -16.89
C CYS A 859 50.47 -10.74 -16.75
N ASN A 860 51.16 -11.87 -16.64
CA ASN A 860 52.62 -11.86 -16.61
C ASN A 860 53.15 -11.55 -18.02
N GLU A 861 54.21 -10.76 -18.12
CA GLU A 861 55.10 -10.79 -19.27
C GLU A 861 55.84 -12.14 -19.28
N SER A 862 55.16 -13.23 -19.63
CA SER A 862 55.88 -14.43 -20.03
C SER A 862 56.41 -14.16 -21.44
N THR A 863 57.67 -13.73 -21.48
CA THR A 863 58.65 -13.99 -22.54
C THR A 863 58.07 -13.96 -23.95
N ALA A 864 58.44 -12.94 -24.72
CA ALA A 864 58.64 -13.14 -26.15
C ALA A 864 59.46 -14.42 -26.33
N VAL A 865 58.78 -15.52 -26.65
CA VAL A 865 59.44 -16.70 -27.17
C VAL A 865 59.80 -16.29 -28.58
N THR A 866 61.00 -15.72 -28.70
CA THR A 866 61.86 -16.02 -29.84
C THR A 866 61.89 -17.53 -30.00
N GLN A 867 61.07 -18.04 -30.92
CA GLN A 867 61.36 -19.18 -31.78
C GLN A 867 60.37 -19.20 -32.93
#